data_AF-A0A425VYB9-F1
#
_entry.id   AF-A0A425VYB9-F1
#
_cell.length_a   1.000
_cell.length_b   1.000
_cell.length_c   1.000
_cell.angle_alpha   90.00
_cell.angle_beta   90.00
_cell.angle_gamma   90.00
#
_symmetry.space_group_name_H-M   'P 1'
#
loop_
_entity.id
_entity.type
_entity.pdbx_description
1 polymer ?
#
loop_
_entity_poly.entity_id
_entity_poly.type
_entity_poly.pdbx_seq_one_letter_code
_entity_poly.pdbx_strand_id
1 'polypeptide(L)'
;MAEPYLVLGLDPGISSCGFALLDMNNHKILEMGSHLFDAPQESDKKVSLAVKRRNARSARRNNLRTKNRQKHCMELLKEADLVPQDATKQWFQSAKGDRPLLELRFAALERPLTNREFAQVLYALSARRGYIPHGEGRISKISDVDTSGTSDAETGKVLKAIGENNKLMAQGHFRTVGEMLYNQGKSRNKRGSYEHCVLNSQIVDEVRAIFQSQRSYQNPIATQELEDAYIENLTWEKRTLDHDAKVYALVGKCVYFSNDENRAARADLSSELCNAYERLKHLRIVNADGDETALAPEQVEAYIAILFSPEPLKGKKEKVTYARIRRDLDLSARLFFKGIDPEDEKDHEPYAPKAWRTMRKVLSPELMERLRSDRTLADAVGEALTYASTEDSLLYQLDNLDLSDEERNQILGLPFSGKIFKGYGSRSLKALDMLIDAFEEPEVTTLAEAEESSGLLGLRMSDSGTRYPLLPPYSTYDKENRNPVVLRAMGRMRRIVNAIIRIYGVPDEIHVELGRDLKRSKHEKDLINKRDRENERKNKQWRAQIAEAQGIDPDEVRPKLLKKIALWEEQDNFDIYTGHKIEFDRMISDDKYCEIDHVLPYSRTCDDSRNNKVLVLSKSNQDKRERTPYEWMTQDAQKGAPSWDEYQARVIANHHISPRKRRYLLNNNLGPDQERDFLSRNLNDDRYMSRAVKNYLEDSLIFPKDGRVRHVIAVAGGATGSLRHVWGLNFGANNTKDRSDDRHHAVDACVIAACSEATVQAVAKAHKLGVETYKHMREDRLKNTQPWPTFADEVIARREFIIPTRMVSHGVTGQAFKDTNYRFVGLTNDTKKLGVLYYKGKFTKEGNFVIGDDGNARLVDGMAFLRLWLDPTAKKGKGKWYAEPVYYADIPAIKNGTYIPKAGKRGVARIVWEPISQVARNTKPLVLFRGDVISMGGHTVRYWSFSINTLTLRTRDLITGAEYKGFPTINQWSRDSYPKKIQEDCLGHCYKGLVPSSLED
;
A
#
# COMPACT_ATOMS: atom_id res chain seq x y z
N MET A 1 16.61 -25.28 43.94
CA MET A 1 16.45 -24.83 42.54
C MET A 1 17.39 -23.66 42.35
N ALA A 2 18.13 -23.62 41.25
CA ALA A 2 18.97 -22.46 40.93
C ALA A 2 18.08 -21.25 40.66
N GLU A 3 18.63 -20.04 40.82
CA GLU A 3 17.94 -18.82 40.38
C GLU A 3 17.55 -18.98 38.90
N PRO A 4 16.28 -18.73 38.54
CA PRO A 4 15.81 -18.97 37.18
C PRO A 4 16.54 -18.07 36.19
N TYR A 5 16.92 -18.62 35.04
CA TYR A 5 17.49 -17.84 33.94
C TYR A 5 16.50 -17.83 32.77
N LEU A 6 15.79 -16.73 32.61
CA LEU A 6 14.59 -16.60 31.80
C LEU A 6 14.91 -16.10 30.40
N VAL A 7 14.63 -16.93 29.39
CA VAL A 7 14.79 -16.58 27.97
C VAL A 7 13.45 -16.64 27.25
N LEU A 8 13.01 -15.50 26.72
CA LEU A 8 11.77 -15.36 25.97
C LEU A 8 12.03 -15.41 24.46
N GLY A 9 11.54 -16.42 23.76
CA GLY A 9 11.52 -16.48 22.30
C GLY A 9 10.24 -15.91 21.71
N LEU A 10 10.36 -15.09 20.66
CA LEU A 10 9.25 -14.49 19.93
C LEU A 10 9.38 -14.77 18.42
N ASP A 11 8.29 -15.28 17.83
CA ASP A 11 8.10 -15.42 16.37
C ASP A 11 6.99 -14.45 15.92
N PRO A 12 7.27 -13.14 15.77
CA PRO A 12 6.26 -12.16 15.37
C PRO A 12 6.01 -12.22 13.85
N GLY A 13 4.78 -12.58 13.49
CA GLY A 13 4.26 -12.54 12.13
C GLY A 13 3.21 -11.45 11.90
N ILE A 14 2.72 -11.36 10.67
CA ILE A 14 1.72 -10.36 10.24
C ILE A 14 0.30 -10.68 10.75
N SER A 15 0.05 -11.95 11.08
CA SER A 15 -1.25 -12.46 11.55
C SER A 15 -1.14 -13.45 12.71
N SER A 16 0.06 -13.62 13.26
CA SER A 16 0.35 -14.54 14.35
C SER A 16 1.54 -14.04 15.15
N CYS A 17 1.65 -14.47 16.40
CA CYS A 17 2.85 -14.30 17.20
C CYS A 17 3.03 -15.56 18.04
N GLY A 18 4.07 -16.34 17.73
CA GLY A 18 4.52 -17.43 18.59
C GLY A 18 5.30 -16.88 19.77
N PHE A 19 5.16 -17.51 20.94
CA PHE A 19 5.93 -17.17 22.13
C PHE A 19 6.32 -18.42 22.91
N ALA A 20 7.50 -18.39 23.54
CA ALA A 20 7.92 -19.40 24.49
C ALA A 20 8.85 -18.78 25.55
N LEU A 21 8.64 -19.10 26.82
CA LEU A 21 9.52 -18.71 27.91
C LEU A 21 10.23 -19.95 28.45
N LEU A 22 11.56 -19.92 28.48
CA LEU A 22 12.39 -21.00 29.01
C LEU A 22 13.07 -20.55 30.30
N ASP A 23 13.11 -21.43 31.30
CA ASP A 23 14.04 -21.36 32.40
C ASP A 23 15.21 -22.29 32.10
N MET A 24 16.31 -21.66 31.67
CA MET A 24 17.50 -22.33 31.21
C MET A 24 18.31 -22.95 32.35
N ASN A 25 18.21 -22.43 33.57
CA ASN A 25 18.95 -22.96 34.72
C ASN A 25 18.25 -24.18 35.34
N ASN A 26 16.91 -24.20 35.33
CA ASN A 26 16.14 -25.31 35.88
C ASN A 26 15.62 -26.27 34.80
N HIS A 27 16.01 -26.09 33.54
CA HIS A 27 15.63 -26.92 32.39
C HIS A 27 14.11 -27.09 32.25
N LYS A 28 13.38 -25.96 32.23
CA LYS A 28 11.92 -25.96 32.13
C LYS A 28 11.45 -25.05 31.02
N ILE A 29 10.52 -25.53 30.21
CA ILE A 29 9.65 -24.64 29.44
C ILE A 29 8.61 -24.08 30.43
N LEU A 30 8.45 -22.77 30.53
CA LEU A 30 7.48 -22.14 31.46
C LEU A 30 6.18 -21.79 30.73
N GLU A 31 6.31 -21.19 29.56
CA GLU A 31 5.20 -20.81 28.68
C GLU A 31 5.50 -21.24 27.25
N MET A 32 4.48 -21.64 26.49
CA MET A 32 4.60 -21.97 25.08
C MET A 32 3.23 -21.84 24.42
N GLY A 33 3.12 -21.00 23.38
CA GLY A 33 1.83 -20.79 22.73
C GLY A 33 1.89 -20.00 21.43
N SER A 34 0.73 -19.92 20.78
CA SER A 34 0.51 -19.21 19.53
C SER A 34 -0.69 -18.28 19.68
N HIS A 35 -0.50 -16.99 19.36
CA HIS A 35 -1.58 -15.99 19.37
C HIS A 35 -1.85 -15.48 17.95
N LEU A 36 -3.06 -15.74 17.46
CA LEU A 36 -3.50 -15.43 16.10
C LEU A 36 -4.31 -14.14 16.05
N PHE A 37 -4.22 -13.41 14.95
CA PHE A 37 -5.00 -12.20 14.73
C PHE A 37 -5.17 -11.90 13.24
N ASP A 38 -6.29 -11.30 12.87
CA ASP A 38 -6.50 -10.93 11.48
C ASP A 38 -5.70 -9.68 11.14
N ALA A 39 -4.87 -9.75 10.11
CA ALA A 39 -4.25 -8.58 9.51
C ALA A 39 -5.36 -7.61 9.01
N PRO A 40 -5.23 -6.28 9.18
CA PRO A 40 -6.24 -5.29 8.79
C PRO A 40 -6.28 -5.04 7.28
N GLN A 41 -6.47 -6.11 6.51
CA GLN A 41 -6.52 -6.16 5.06
C GLN A 41 -7.65 -7.07 4.60
N GLU A 42 -8.08 -6.91 3.35
CA GLU A 42 -9.07 -7.82 2.75
C GLU A 42 -8.54 -9.24 2.64
N SER A 43 -9.41 -10.24 2.81
CA SER A 43 -9.04 -11.65 2.67
C SER A 43 -8.52 -11.98 1.27
N ASP A 44 -9.14 -11.41 0.22
CA ASP A 44 -8.96 -11.85 -1.16
C ASP A 44 -7.98 -10.95 -1.92
N LYS A 45 -8.10 -9.63 -1.77
CA LYS A 45 -7.26 -8.65 -2.47
C LYS A 45 -6.06 -8.19 -1.65
N LYS A 46 -6.03 -8.54 -0.35
CA LYS A 46 -4.99 -8.13 0.62
C LYS A 46 -4.72 -6.62 0.65
N VAL A 47 -5.66 -5.81 0.16
CA VAL A 47 -5.63 -4.34 0.24
C VAL A 47 -5.97 -3.93 1.67
N SER A 48 -5.26 -2.95 2.21
CA SER A 48 -5.54 -2.40 3.54
C SER A 48 -6.97 -1.89 3.67
N LEU A 49 -7.66 -2.28 4.75
CA LEU A 49 -9.01 -1.79 5.05
C LEU A 49 -9.05 -0.25 5.21
N ALA A 50 -7.92 0.36 5.58
CA ALA A 50 -7.78 1.80 5.68
C ALA A 50 -7.86 2.49 4.30
N VAL A 51 -7.35 1.86 3.24
CA VAL A 51 -7.42 2.37 1.86
C VAL A 51 -8.87 2.36 1.37
N LYS A 52 -9.61 1.26 1.56
CA LYS A 52 -11.06 1.20 1.28
C LYS A 52 -11.83 2.32 1.96
N ARG A 53 -11.61 2.50 3.28
CA ARG A 53 -12.24 3.58 4.04
C ARG A 53 -11.86 4.96 3.52
N ARG A 54 -10.60 5.17 3.13
CA ARG A 54 -10.10 6.42 2.56
C ARG A 54 -10.77 6.72 1.21
N ASN A 55 -10.85 5.76 0.31
CA ASN A 55 -11.47 5.90 -1.00
C ASN A 55 -12.96 6.20 -0.89
N ALA A 56 -13.68 5.46 -0.04
CA ALA A 56 -15.10 5.73 0.21
C ALA A 56 -15.33 7.13 0.83
N ARG A 57 -14.45 7.57 1.74
CA ARG A 57 -14.50 8.93 2.29
C ARG A 57 -14.23 9.99 1.22
N SER A 58 -13.26 9.75 0.34
CA SER A 58 -12.94 10.65 -0.78
C SER A 58 -14.15 10.81 -1.71
N ALA A 59 -14.74 9.70 -2.14
CA ALA A 59 -15.94 9.69 -2.99
C ALA A 59 -17.12 10.42 -2.34
N ARG A 60 -17.38 10.19 -1.03
CA ARG A 60 -18.43 10.93 -0.30
C ARG A 60 -18.20 12.44 -0.29
N ARG A 61 -16.95 12.87 -0.04
CA ARG A 61 -16.58 14.30 -0.04
C ARG A 61 -16.75 14.92 -1.42
N ASN A 62 -16.29 14.24 -2.47
CA ASN A 62 -16.41 14.73 -3.84
C ASN A 62 -17.89 14.85 -4.26
N ASN A 63 -18.71 13.84 -3.93
CA ASN A 63 -20.15 13.88 -4.20
C ASN A 63 -20.85 15.01 -3.43
N LEU A 64 -20.50 15.23 -2.16
CA LEU A 64 -21.05 16.34 -1.37
C LEU A 64 -20.66 17.70 -1.96
N ARG A 65 -19.39 17.89 -2.31
CA ARG A 65 -18.89 19.14 -2.92
C ARG A 65 -19.57 19.43 -4.26
N THR A 66 -19.70 18.43 -5.13
CA THR A 66 -20.45 18.59 -6.39
C THR A 66 -21.92 18.92 -6.14
N LYS A 67 -22.56 18.30 -5.14
CA LYS A 67 -23.94 18.65 -4.77
C LYS A 67 -24.06 20.09 -4.28
N ASN A 68 -23.11 20.57 -3.47
CA ASN A 68 -23.09 21.94 -2.95
C ASN A 68 -22.85 22.95 -4.08
N ARG A 69 -21.88 22.69 -4.97
CA ARG A 69 -21.63 23.54 -6.15
C ARG A 69 -22.84 23.63 -7.07
N GLN A 70 -23.53 22.51 -7.31
CA GLN A 70 -24.79 22.53 -8.07
C GLN A 70 -25.92 23.25 -7.32
N LYS A 71 -25.94 23.21 -5.98
CA LYS A 71 -26.91 23.95 -5.18
C LYS A 71 -26.68 25.46 -5.36
N HIS A 72 -25.44 25.90 -5.23
CA HIS A 72 -25.09 27.30 -5.42
C HIS A 72 -25.29 27.76 -6.87
N CYS A 73 -24.96 26.91 -7.85
CA CYS A 73 -25.32 27.15 -9.25
C CYS A 73 -26.84 27.36 -9.42
N MET A 74 -27.68 26.54 -8.78
CA MET A 74 -29.14 26.71 -8.84
C MET A 74 -29.58 28.03 -8.19
N GLU A 75 -28.96 28.45 -7.09
CA GLU A 75 -29.23 29.73 -6.42
C GLU A 75 -28.91 30.91 -7.36
N LEU A 76 -27.72 30.92 -7.99
CA LEU A 76 -27.32 31.94 -8.98
C LEU A 76 -28.30 32.02 -10.17
N LEU A 77 -28.73 30.87 -10.70
CA LEU A 77 -29.66 30.83 -11.84
C LEU A 77 -31.07 31.33 -11.47
N LYS A 78 -31.47 31.21 -10.19
CA LYS A 78 -32.74 31.75 -9.68
C LYS A 78 -32.65 33.25 -9.43
N GLU A 79 -31.54 33.71 -8.88
CA GLU A 79 -31.30 35.15 -8.65
C GLU A 79 -31.26 35.94 -9.96
N ALA A 80 -30.80 35.32 -11.04
CA ALA A 80 -30.81 35.89 -12.39
C ALA A 80 -32.13 35.67 -13.17
N ASP A 81 -33.17 35.12 -12.54
CA ASP A 81 -34.47 34.76 -13.16
C ASP A 81 -34.35 33.89 -14.43
N LEU A 82 -33.25 33.11 -14.54
CA LEU A 82 -33.01 32.20 -15.66
C LEU A 82 -33.77 30.88 -15.47
N VAL A 83 -34.14 30.55 -14.23
CA VAL A 83 -35.03 29.43 -13.89
C VAL A 83 -36.11 29.88 -12.91
N PRO A 84 -37.27 29.20 -12.86
CA PRO A 84 -38.31 29.48 -11.87
C PRO A 84 -37.81 29.40 -10.43
N GLN A 85 -38.37 30.20 -9.53
CA GLN A 85 -37.99 30.22 -8.11
C GLN A 85 -38.25 28.89 -7.39
N ASP A 86 -39.24 28.12 -7.84
CA ASP A 86 -39.54 26.76 -7.37
C ASP A 86 -38.76 25.66 -8.12
N ALA A 87 -37.88 26.02 -9.06
CA ALA A 87 -37.13 25.06 -9.85
C ALA A 87 -36.30 24.11 -8.96
N THR A 88 -36.38 22.82 -9.30
CA THR A 88 -35.60 21.75 -8.68
C THR A 88 -34.65 21.13 -9.70
N LYS A 89 -33.77 20.23 -9.27
CA LYS A 89 -32.85 19.50 -10.18
C LYS A 89 -33.57 18.74 -11.30
N GLN A 90 -34.86 18.43 -11.13
CA GLN A 90 -35.67 17.77 -12.15
C GLN A 90 -35.95 18.70 -13.35
N TRP A 91 -35.98 20.01 -13.15
CA TRP A 91 -36.25 20.99 -14.21
C TRP A 91 -35.22 20.95 -15.35
N PHE A 92 -33.97 20.60 -15.01
CA PHE A 92 -32.86 20.45 -15.96
C PHE A 92 -32.83 19.09 -16.68
N GLN A 93 -33.73 18.15 -16.33
CA GLN A 93 -33.83 16.88 -17.06
C GLN A 93 -34.36 17.14 -18.47
N SER A 94 -33.88 16.37 -19.43
CA SER A 94 -34.31 16.48 -20.82
C SER A 94 -35.81 16.21 -20.92
N ALA A 95 -36.54 17.20 -21.45
CA ALA A 95 -37.95 17.10 -21.77
C ALA A 95 -38.15 16.91 -23.27
N LYS A 96 -39.37 16.53 -23.67
CA LYS A 96 -39.74 16.43 -25.09
C LYS A 96 -39.59 17.82 -25.73
N GLY A 97 -38.76 17.91 -26.78
CA GLY A 97 -38.47 19.16 -27.49
C GLY A 97 -37.13 19.82 -27.11
N ASP A 98 -36.48 19.37 -26.02
CA ASP A 98 -35.13 19.86 -25.69
C ASP A 98 -34.09 19.34 -26.70
N ARG A 99 -33.15 20.20 -27.08
CA ARG A 99 -31.99 19.80 -27.87
C ARG A 99 -30.95 19.10 -26.99
N PRO A 100 -30.13 18.19 -27.57
CA PRO A 100 -29.00 17.60 -26.85
C PRO A 100 -28.07 18.68 -26.28
N LEU A 101 -27.65 18.51 -25.02
CA LEU A 101 -26.80 19.48 -24.33
C LEU A 101 -25.50 19.83 -25.08
N LEU A 102 -24.89 18.85 -25.75
CA LEU A 102 -23.66 19.07 -26.51
C LEU A 102 -23.90 19.99 -27.73
N GLU A 103 -25.05 19.85 -28.38
CA GLU A 103 -25.48 20.74 -29.47
C GLU A 103 -25.76 22.15 -28.93
N LEU A 104 -26.39 22.26 -27.75
CA LEU A 104 -26.65 23.57 -27.13
C LEU A 104 -25.38 24.35 -26.81
N ARG A 105 -24.30 23.68 -26.38
CA ARG A 105 -22.99 24.33 -26.14
C ARG A 105 -22.41 24.96 -27.40
N PHE A 106 -22.56 24.31 -28.55
CA PHE A 106 -22.16 24.87 -29.85
C PHE A 106 -23.13 25.96 -30.31
N ALA A 107 -24.44 25.70 -30.25
CA ALA A 107 -25.47 26.66 -30.67
C ALA A 107 -25.41 27.98 -29.90
N ALA A 108 -24.93 27.96 -28.65
CA ALA A 108 -24.70 29.14 -27.82
C ALA A 108 -23.74 30.16 -28.44
N LEU A 109 -22.90 29.73 -29.40
CA LEU A 109 -21.95 30.60 -30.11
C LEU A 109 -22.55 31.19 -31.40
N GLU A 110 -23.61 30.59 -31.94
CA GLU A 110 -24.17 30.88 -33.27
C GLU A 110 -25.54 31.57 -33.24
N ARG A 111 -26.23 31.55 -32.09
CA ARG A 111 -27.57 32.13 -31.93
C ARG A 111 -27.88 32.49 -30.48
N PRO A 112 -28.89 33.35 -30.23
CA PRO A 112 -29.45 33.49 -28.90
C PRO A 112 -30.04 32.16 -28.39
N LEU A 113 -29.76 31.84 -27.14
CA LEU A 113 -30.36 30.74 -26.40
C LEU A 113 -31.61 31.20 -25.64
N THR A 114 -32.59 30.31 -25.51
CA THR A 114 -33.69 30.53 -24.55
C THR A 114 -33.19 30.40 -23.11
N ASN A 115 -33.93 30.96 -22.14
CA ASN A 115 -33.57 30.83 -20.71
C ASN A 115 -33.38 29.36 -20.29
N ARG A 116 -34.24 28.46 -20.81
CA ARG A 116 -34.13 27.02 -20.57
C ARG A 116 -32.85 26.43 -21.11
N GLU A 117 -32.51 26.73 -22.36
CA GLU A 117 -31.28 26.24 -22.99
C GLU A 117 -30.03 26.77 -22.27
N PHE A 118 -30.01 28.07 -21.95
CA PHE A 118 -28.87 28.70 -21.30
C PHE A 118 -28.67 28.14 -19.88
N ALA A 119 -29.75 27.99 -19.11
CA ALA A 119 -29.70 27.38 -17.79
C ALA A 119 -29.26 25.90 -17.83
N GLN A 120 -29.69 25.13 -18.83
CA GLN A 120 -29.25 23.75 -19.03
C GLN A 120 -27.74 23.65 -19.30
N VAL A 121 -27.20 24.55 -20.12
CA VAL A 121 -25.76 24.62 -20.40
C VAL A 121 -24.97 24.93 -19.13
N LEU A 122 -25.31 26.03 -18.42
CA LEU A 122 -24.61 26.45 -17.20
C LEU A 122 -24.70 25.38 -16.09
N TYR A 123 -25.89 24.86 -15.80
CA TYR A 123 -26.05 23.86 -14.75
C TYR A 123 -25.26 22.56 -15.04
N ALA A 124 -25.15 22.18 -16.32
CA ALA A 124 -24.41 20.99 -16.70
C ALA A 124 -22.89 21.18 -16.69
N LEU A 125 -22.39 22.35 -17.09
CA LEU A 125 -20.96 22.70 -17.02
C LEU A 125 -20.49 22.78 -15.56
N SER A 126 -21.29 23.37 -14.66
CA SER A 126 -21.02 23.36 -13.21
C SER A 126 -20.90 21.93 -12.65
N ALA A 127 -21.68 20.98 -13.17
CA ALA A 127 -21.57 19.57 -12.76
C ALA A 127 -20.29 18.88 -13.27
N ARG A 128 -19.79 19.28 -14.45
CA ARG A 128 -18.68 18.65 -15.19
C ARG A 128 -17.58 19.66 -15.52
N ARG A 129 -17.00 20.25 -14.48
CA ARG A 129 -16.11 21.41 -14.59
C ARG A 129 -14.69 21.15 -15.15
N GLY A 130 -14.40 19.99 -15.73
CA GLY A 130 -13.04 19.65 -16.17
C GLY A 130 -12.05 19.36 -15.02
N TYR A 131 -10.79 19.10 -15.39
CA TYR A 131 -9.67 18.83 -14.48
C TYR A 131 -8.98 20.14 -14.06
N ILE A 132 -8.72 20.31 -12.76
CA ILE A 132 -7.93 21.42 -12.22
C ILE A 132 -6.53 20.89 -11.90
N PRO A 133 -5.46 21.37 -12.57
CA PRO A 133 -4.10 20.98 -12.25
C PRO A 133 -3.67 21.47 -10.85
N HIS A 134 -2.96 20.64 -10.11
CA HIS A 134 -2.38 20.99 -8.80
C HIS A 134 -0.86 20.80 -8.87
N GLY A 135 -0.10 21.89 -8.95
CA GLY A 135 1.36 21.87 -8.82
C GLY A 135 2.08 21.05 -9.90
N GLU A 136 1.88 21.35 -11.17
CA GLU A 136 2.76 20.84 -12.24
C GLU A 136 3.56 21.99 -12.89
N GLY A 137 3.55 23.16 -12.23
CA GLY A 137 4.01 24.44 -12.78
C GLY A 137 3.06 24.99 -13.85
N ARG A 138 3.21 26.26 -14.23
CA ARG A 138 2.52 26.85 -15.40
C ARG A 138 2.94 26.21 -16.74
N ILE A 139 3.84 25.23 -16.72
CA ILE A 139 4.25 24.38 -17.85
C ILE A 139 3.03 23.67 -18.50
N SER A 140 1.92 23.48 -17.77
CA SER A 140 0.66 22.96 -18.32
C SER A 140 -0.01 23.86 -19.38
N LYS A 141 0.47 25.11 -19.58
CA LYS A 141 0.01 26.01 -20.65
C LYS A 141 0.78 25.85 -21.96
N ILE A 142 1.92 25.14 -21.95
CA ILE A 142 2.75 24.93 -23.13
C ILE A 142 2.41 23.54 -23.70
N SER A 143 2.29 23.47 -25.02
CA SER A 143 1.75 22.36 -25.83
C SER A 143 2.43 20.99 -25.68
N ASP A 144 3.44 20.86 -24.83
CA ASP A 144 4.26 19.65 -24.68
C ASP A 144 4.48 19.34 -23.19
N VAL A 145 3.48 18.69 -22.60
CA VAL A 145 3.55 18.18 -21.24
C VAL A 145 4.51 16.99 -21.23
N ASP A 146 5.72 17.19 -20.71
CA ASP A 146 6.59 16.09 -20.27
C ASP A 146 5.89 15.35 -19.11
N THR A 147 5.58 14.07 -19.33
CA THR A 147 4.83 13.21 -18.39
C THR A 147 5.74 12.42 -17.44
N SER A 148 7.07 12.65 -17.50
CA SER A 148 8.11 11.89 -16.78
C SER A 148 8.03 11.97 -15.24
N GLY A 149 7.25 12.90 -14.69
CA GLY A 149 7.18 13.19 -13.24
C GLY A 149 5.96 12.68 -12.47
N THR A 150 4.89 12.20 -13.12
CA THR A 150 3.63 11.87 -12.41
C THR A 150 3.67 10.49 -11.75
N SER A 151 3.43 10.44 -10.43
CA SER A 151 3.46 9.20 -9.65
C SER A 151 2.22 8.31 -9.86
N ASP A 152 1.14 8.85 -10.44
CA ASP A 152 -0.11 8.15 -10.70
C ASP A 152 -0.29 7.93 -12.22
N ALA A 153 -0.29 6.65 -12.62
CA ALA A 153 -0.46 6.23 -13.99
C ALA A 153 -1.81 6.66 -14.60
N GLU A 154 -2.81 6.95 -13.77
CA GLU A 154 -4.12 7.45 -14.21
C GLU A 154 -4.09 8.96 -14.49
N THR A 155 -3.43 9.75 -13.64
CA THR A 155 -3.24 11.20 -13.87
C THR A 155 -2.44 11.45 -15.14
N GLY A 156 -1.38 10.67 -15.38
CA GLY A 156 -0.61 10.77 -16.62
C GLY A 156 -1.45 10.54 -17.89
N LYS A 157 -2.44 9.63 -17.86
CA LYS A 157 -3.38 9.43 -18.99
C LYS A 157 -4.32 10.60 -19.19
N VAL A 158 -4.81 11.19 -18.09
CA VAL A 158 -5.67 12.38 -18.14
C VAL A 158 -4.90 13.55 -18.75
N LEU A 159 -3.69 13.81 -18.29
CA LEU A 159 -2.83 14.89 -18.81
C LEU A 159 -2.45 14.68 -20.27
N LYS A 160 -2.11 13.44 -20.66
CA LYS A 160 -1.85 13.10 -22.06
C LYS A 160 -3.06 13.40 -22.95
N ALA A 161 -4.25 12.96 -22.55
CA ALA A 161 -5.48 13.21 -23.29
C ALA A 161 -5.81 14.71 -23.36
N ILE A 162 -5.54 15.47 -22.29
CA ILE A 162 -5.65 16.92 -22.29
C ILE A 162 -4.68 17.55 -23.29
N GLY A 163 -3.42 17.12 -23.32
CA GLY A 163 -2.42 17.58 -24.28
C GLY A 163 -2.82 17.29 -25.73
N GLU A 164 -3.34 16.09 -26.00
CA GLU A 164 -3.90 15.72 -27.31
C GLU A 164 -5.09 16.62 -27.69
N ASN A 165 -5.99 16.90 -26.74
CA ASN A 165 -7.12 17.82 -26.96
C ASN A 165 -6.68 19.27 -27.17
N ASN A 166 -5.61 19.74 -26.53
CA ASN A 166 -5.04 21.06 -26.78
C ASN A 166 -4.50 21.18 -28.21
N LYS A 167 -3.80 20.13 -28.69
CA LYS A 167 -3.33 20.06 -30.08
C LYS A 167 -4.49 20.05 -31.06
N LEU A 168 -5.56 19.30 -30.75
CA LEU A 168 -6.77 19.26 -31.59
C LEU A 168 -7.51 20.60 -31.62
N MET A 169 -7.64 21.29 -30.48
CA MET A 169 -8.19 22.64 -30.39
C MET A 169 -7.46 23.60 -31.34
N ALA A 170 -6.12 23.59 -31.29
CA ALA A 170 -5.28 24.44 -32.12
C ALA A 170 -5.38 24.09 -33.62
N GLN A 171 -5.29 22.80 -33.97
CA GLN A 171 -5.34 22.32 -35.36
C GLN A 171 -6.71 22.52 -36.01
N GLY A 172 -7.78 22.32 -35.25
CA GLY A 172 -9.16 22.48 -35.73
C GLY A 172 -9.66 23.92 -35.68
N HIS A 173 -8.85 24.87 -35.19
CA HIS A 173 -9.22 26.27 -34.98
C HIS A 173 -10.55 26.45 -34.22
N PHE A 174 -10.83 25.57 -33.26
CA PHE A 174 -12.07 25.61 -32.49
C PHE A 174 -12.04 26.77 -31.49
N ARG A 175 -13.16 27.49 -31.37
CA ARG A 175 -13.31 28.62 -30.43
C ARG A 175 -13.42 28.14 -28.99
N THR A 176 -14.06 27.00 -28.76
CA THR A 176 -14.30 26.45 -27.42
C THR A 176 -14.18 24.92 -27.40
N VAL A 177 -13.91 24.34 -26.23
CA VAL A 177 -13.93 22.88 -26.08
C VAL A 177 -15.33 22.28 -26.27
N GLY A 178 -16.40 23.05 -26.04
CA GLY A 178 -17.77 22.66 -26.37
C GLY A 178 -17.96 22.42 -27.87
N GLU A 179 -17.45 23.33 -28.70
CA GLU A 179 -17.46 23.22 -30.16
C GLU A 179 -16.60 22.03 -30.65
N MET A 180 -15.38 21.88 -30.12
CA MET A 180 -14.53 20.73 -30.45
C MET A 180 -15.22 19.39 -30.13
N LEU A 181 -15.80 19.25 -28.94
CA LEU A 181 -16.49 18.03 -28.53
C LEU A 181 -17.76 17.77 -29.35
N TYR A 182 -18.47 18.83 -29.75
CA TYR A 182 -19.62 18.74 -30.66
C TYR A 182 -19.18 18.20 -32.03
N ASN A 183 -18.08 18.71 -32.59
CA ASN A 183 -17.51 18.21 -33.84
C ASN A 183 -17.07 16.74 -33.76
N GLN A 184 -16.59 16.28 -32.59
CA GLN A 184 -16.32 14.86 -32.33
C GLN A 184 -17.58 14.00 -32.12
N GLY A 185 -18.75 14.62 -31.96
CA GLY A 185 -20.05 13.97 -31.72
C GLY A 185 -20.22 13.35 -30.33
N LYS A 186 -19.26 13.52 -29.42
CA LYS A 186 -19.28 12.92 -28.07
C LYS A 186 -18.57 13.80 -27.04
N SER A 187 -19.10 13.78 -25.81
CA SER A 187 -18.57 14.54 -24.68
C SER A 187 -18.33 13.70 -23.42
N ARG A 188 -18.51 12.37 -23.50
CA ARG A 188 -18.43 11.47 -22.35
C ARG A 188 -17.49 10.30 -22.57
N ASN A 189 -16.57 10.14 -21.65
CA ASN A 189 -15.69 8.99 -21.57
C ASN A 189 -16.44 7.70 -21.21
N LYS A 190 -15.99 6.58 -21.78
CA LYS A 190 -16.36 5.22 -21.36
C LYS A 190 -15.34 4.69 -20.35
N ARG A 191 -15.67 3.59 -19.67
CA ARG A 191 -14.77 2.96 -18.69
C ARG A 191 -13.40 2.67 -19.34
N GLY A 192 -12.34 3.26 -18.78
CA GLY A 192 -10.96 3.07 -19.24
C GLY A 192 -10.50 4.01 -20.36
N SER A 193 -11.33 4.96 -20.81
CA SER A 193 -10.95 6.00 -21.78
C SER A 193 -10.91 7.39 -21.13
N TYR A 194 -10.01 8.24 -21.59
CA TYR A 194 -9.80 9.62 -21.13
C TYR A 194 -9.92 10.65 -22.28
N GLU A 195 -10.31 10.19 -23.47
CA GLU A 195 -10.27 10.96 -24.74
C GLU A 195 -10.95 12.33 -24.66
N HIS A 196 -12.02 12.46 -23.86
CA HIS A 196 -12.78 13.72 -23.73
C HIS A 196 -12.47 14.47 -22.41
N CYS A 197 -11.30 14.25 -21.82
CA CYS A 197 -10.83 15.02 -20.67
C CYS A 197 -10.33 16.41 -21.10
N VAL A 198 -10.77 17.44 -20.40
CA VAL A 198 -10.41 18.85 -20.65
C VAL A 198 -10.05 19.54 -19.33
N LEU A 199 -9.31 20.64 -19.42
CA LEU A 199 -8.99 21.49 -18.28
C LEU A 199 -10.21 22.29 -17.84
N ASN A 200 -10.25 22.63 -16.55
CA ASN A 200 -11.21 23.57 -16.01
C ASN A 200 -11.05 24.96 -16.64
N SER A 201 -9.82 25.41 -16.90
CA SER A 201 -9.56 26.68 -17.60
C SER A 201 -10.23 26.72 -18.97
N GLN A 202 -10.18 25.61 -19.73
CA GLN A 202 -10.85 25.54 -21.03
C GLN A 202 -12.39 25.61 -20.93
N ILE A 203 -12.96 25.09 -19.84
CA ILE A 203 -14.40 25.24 -19.56
C ILE A 203 -14.71 26.68 -19.15
N VAL A 204 -13.83 27.36 -18.41
CA VAL A 204 -13.97 28.79 -18.10
C VAL A 204 -13.92 29.61 -19.39
N ASP A 205 -12.97 29.33 -20.29
CA ASP A 205 -12.86 29.99 -21.59
C ASP A 205 -14.12 29.79 -22.44
N GLU A 206 -14.68 28.57 -22.44
CA GLU A 206 -15.97 28.29 -23.09
C GLU A 206 -17.12 29.10 -22.49
N VAL A 207 -17.19 29.19 -21.15
CA VAL A 207 -18.23 29.98 -20.47
C VAL A 207 -18.11 31.45 -20.86
N ARG A 208 -16.91 32.02 -20.81
CA ARG A 208 -16.65 33.40 -21.24
C ARG A 208 -17.09 33.64 -22.68
N ALA A 209 -16.72 32.74 -23.60
CA ALA A 209 -17.12 32.81 -25.00
C ALA A 209 -18.65 32.72 -25.20
N ILE A 210 -19.32 31.86 -24.43
CA ILE A 210 -20.79 31.73 -24.45
C ILE A 210 -21.44 33.03 -23.97
N PHE A 211 -21.04 33.57 -22.81
CA PHE A 211 -21.59 34.83 -22.29
C PHE A 211 -21.34 35.99 -23.25
N GLN A 212 -20.14 36.09 -23.82
CA GLN A 212 -19.80 37.10 -24.83
C GLN A 212 -20.69 37.00 -26.07
N SER A 213 -20.91 35.80 -26.61
CA SER A 213 -21.81 35.58 -27.76
C SER A 213 -23.27 35.89 -27.41
N GLN A 214 -23.75 35.46 -26.25
CA GLN A 214 -25.12 35.78 -25.82
C GLN A 214 -25.33 37.29 -25.63
N ARG A 215 -24.32 38.02 -25.15
CA ARG A 215 -24.35 39.49 -25.10
C ARG A 215 -24.39 40.13 -26.50
N SER A 216 -23.64 39.61 -27.47
CA SER A 216 -23.66 40.15 -28.85
C SER A 216 -25.02 39.95 -29.53
N TYR A 217 -25.75 38.90 -29.15
CA TYR A 217 -27.16 38.68 -29.54
C TYR A 217 -28.18 39.40 -28.65
N GLN A 218 -27.75 40.36 -27.82
CA GLN A 218 -28.61 41.17 -26.95
C GLN A 218 -29.44 40.35 -25.95
N ASN A 219 -28.91 39.21 -25.48
CA ASN A 219 -29.56 38.44 -24.40
C ASN A 219 -29.45 39.20 -23.07
N PRO A 220 -30.56 39.69 -22.48
CA PRO A 220 -30.51 40.57 -21.32
C PRO A 220 -30.05 39.88 -20.03
N ILE A 221 -30.04 38.55 -20.00
CA ILE A 221 -29.63 37.77 -18.81
C ILE A 221 -28.14 37.44 -18.81
N ALA A 222 -27.44 37.60 -19.93
CA ALA A 222 -26.01 37.32 -20.05
C ALA A 222 -25.11 38.44 -19.46
N THR A 223 -25.42 38.91 -18.25
CA THR A 223 -24.70 40.02 -17.61
C THR A 223 -23.27 39.64 -17.20
N GLN A 224 -22.41 40.64 -17.00
CA GLN A 224 -21.04 40.40 -16.54
C GLN A 224 -21.03 39.90 -15.09
N GLU A 225 -21.94 40.41 -14.26
CA GLU A 225 -22.08 40.03 -12.86
C GLU A 225 -22.45 38.56 -12.71
N LEU A 226 -23.37 38.05 -13.54
CA LEU A 226 -23.75 36.63 -13.53
C LEU A 226 -22.60 35.76 -14.04
N GLU A 227 -21.87 36.20 -15.07
CA GLU A 227 -20.69 35.50 -15.58
C GLU A 227 -19.63 35.32 -14.49
N ASP A 228 -19.27 36.40 -13.79
CA ASP A 228 -18.24 36.39 -12.76
C ASP A 228 -18.64 35.51 -11.57
N ALA A 229 -19.88 35.66 -11.07
CA ALA A 229 -20.40 34.83 -9.98
C ALA A 229 -20.49 33.34 -10.37
N TYR A 230 -20.86 33.05 -11.62
CA TYR A 230 -20.90 31.68 -12.13
C TYR A 230 -19.49 31.09 -12.26
N ILE A 231 -18.51 31.87 -12.74
CA ILE A 231 -17.10 31.43 -12.83
C ILE A 231 -16.55 31.17 -11.43
N GLU A 232 -16.82 32.02 -10.44
CA GLU A 232 -16.41 31.79 -9.04
C GLU A 232 -16.95 30.46 -8.51
N ASN A 233 -18.24 30.17 -8.73
CA ASN A 233 -18.84 28.89 -8.38
C ASN A 233 -18.19 27.70 -9.14
N LEU A 234 -17.85 27.89 -10.42
CA LEU A 234 -17.27 26.86 -11.28
C LEU A 234 -15.85 26.49 -10.82
N THR A 235 -15.02 27.49 -10.56
CA THR A 235 -13.62 27.33 -10.17
C THR A 235 -13.44 27.03 -8.69
N TRP A 236 -14.46 27.26 -7.85
CA TRP A 236 -14.37 27.11 -6.39
C TRP A 236 -13.67 25.82 -5.93
N GLU A 237 -12.65 25.98 -5.10
CA GLU A 237 -11.95 24.89 -4.43
C GLU A 237 -11.88 25.13 -2.93
N LYS A 238 -11.64 24.05 -2.18
CA LYS A 238 -11.30 24.23 -0.78
C LYS A 238 -9.88 24.80 -0.74
N ARG A 239 -9.69 25.93 -0.04
CA ARG A 239 -8.37 26.47 0.29
C ARG A 239 -7.41 25.36 0.71
N THR A 240 -6.28 25.27 0.02
CA THR A 240 -5.26 24.22 0.14
C THR A 240 -4.23 24.52 1.22
N LEU A 241 -4.09 25.77 1.66
CA LEU A 241 -3.20 26.18 2.75
C LEU A 241 -3.36 25.30 4.01
N ASP A 242 -4.59 25.14 4.49
CA ASP A 242 -4.90 24.26 5.63
C ASP A 242 -4.53 22.79 5.39
N HIS A 243 -4.57 22.35 4.13
CA HIS A 243 -4.24 20.99 3.75
C HIS A 243 -2.73 20.81 3.77
N ASP A 244 -2.00 21.72 3.14
CA ASP A 244 -0.55 21.68 3.03
C ASP A 244 0.10 21.83 4.40
N ALA A 245 -0.39 22.72 5.25
CA ALA A 245 0.02 22.81 6.66
C ALA A 245 -0.18 21.49 7.43
N LYS A 246 -1.29 20.78 7.17
CA LYS A 246 -1.56 19.47 7.79
C LYS A 246 -0.68 18.36 7.22
N VAL A 247 -0.28 18.46 5.96
CA VAL A 247 0.64 17.52 5.32
C VAL A 247 2.06 17.76 5.84
N TYR A 248 2.46 19.02 5.94
CA TYR A 248 3.73 19.45 6.50
C TYR A 248 3.88 19.05 7.97
N ALA A 249 2.82 19.14 8.77
CA ALA A 249 2.82 18.62 10.15
C ALA A 249 3.03 17.10 10.26
N LEU A 250 3.07 16.36 9.14
CA LEU A 250 3.43 14.94 9.09
C LEU A 250 4.91 14.70 8.78
N VAL A 251 5.67 15.75 8.46
CA VAL A 251 7.12 15.66 8.25
C VAL A 251 7.76 15.16 9.54
N GLY A 252 8.60 14.15 9.39
CA GLY A 252 9.26 13.50 10.53
C GLY A 252 10.33 14.38 11.16
N LYS A 253 10.84 13.95 12.32
CA LYS A 253 11.87 14.68 13.06
C LYS A 253 13.28 14.30 12.62
N CYS A 254 14.20 15.23 12.80
CA CYS A 254 15.62 15.04 12.52
C CYS A 254 16.19 13.86 13.32
N VAL A 255 17.10 13.09 12.71
CA VAL A 255 17.76 11.95 13.39
C VAL A 255 18.68 12.37 14.54
N TYR A 256 19.21 13.61 14.51
CA TYR A 256 20.09 14.15 15.55
C TYR A 256 19.34 15.03 16.56
N PHE A 257 18.37 15.82 16.08
CA PHE A 257 17.56 16.75 16.88
C PHE A 257 16.10 16.29 16.90
N SER A 258 15.86 15.12 17.47
CA SER A 258 14.58 14.39 17.36
C SER A 258 13.39 15.05 18.08
N ASN A 259 13.65 15.97 19.02
CA ASN A 259 12.61 16.66 19.79
C ASN A 259 12.18 17.99 19.17
N ASP A 260 13.11 18.69 18.50
CA ASP A 260 12.93 20.11 18.18
C ASP A 260 12.81 20.33 16.66
N GLU A 261 13.64 19.65 15.87
CA GLU A 261 13.83 20.00 14.46
C GLU A 261 13.07 19.07 13.50
N ASN A 262 12.39 19.66 12.51
CA ASN A 262 11.82 18.91 11.39
C ASN A 262 12.92 18.53 10.38
N ARG A 263 12.69 17.46 9.62
CA ARG A 263 13.56 17.10 8.49
C ARG A 263 13.49 18.20 7.41
N ALA A 264 14.61 18.50 6.78
CA ALA A 264 14.72 19.41 5.64
C ALA A 264 14.17 18.76 4.36
N ALA A 265 13.70 19.57 3.42
CA ALA A 265 13.27 19.08 2.12
C ALA A 265 14.48 18.59 1.33
N ARG A 266 14.28 17.55 0.51
CA ARG A 266 15.37 16.98 -0.30
C ARG A 266 15.85 17.91 -1.40
N ALA A 267 15.01 18.89 -1.76
CA ALA A 267 15.27 19.87 -2.79
C ALA A 267 15.98 21.13 -2.26
N ASP A 268 16.15 21.24 -0.93
CA ASP A 268 16.91 22.30 -0.31
C ASP A 268 18.37 22.24 -0.78
N LEU A 269 18.99 23.40 -0.96
CA LEU A 269 20.39 23.51 -1.38
C LEU A 269 21.29 22.79 -0.37
N SER A 270 21.08 22.99 0.93
CA SER A 270 21.82 22.32 1.99
C SER A 270 21.68 20.79 1.95
N SER A 271 20.48 20.30 1.62
CA SER A 271 20.26 18.86 1.43
C SER A 271 21.05 18.31 0.23
N GLU A 272 21.03 19.01 -0.91
CA GLU A 272 21.77 18.55 -2.09
C GLU A 272 23.30 18.68 -1.89
N LEU A 273 23.76 19.76 -1.26
CA LEU A 273 25.16 20.06 -1.03
C LEU A 273 25.81 19.05 -0.07
N CYS A 274 25.20 18.80 1.09
CA CYS A 274 25.69 17.80 2.05
C CYS A 274 25.80 16.41 1.42
N ASN A 275 24.81 16.01 0.59
CA ASN A 275 24.86 14.75 -0.12
C ASN A 275 25.96 14.72 -1.19
N ALA A 276 26.22 15.83 -1.88
CA ALA A 276 27.29 15.94 -2.85
C ALA A 276 28.66 15.75 -2.19
N TYR A 277 28.90 16.44 -1.07
CA TYR A 277 30.10 16.27 -0.25
C TYR A 277 30.30 14.82 0.19
N GLU A 278 29.26 14.23 0.82
CA GLU A 278 29.30 12.84 1.29
C GLU A 278 29.67 11.87 0.18
N ARG A 279 29.14 12.06 -1.04
CA ARG A 279 29.38 11.17 -2.19
C ARG A 279 30.75 11.35 -2.83
N LEU A 280 31.20 12.60 -2.99
CA LEU A 280 32.52 12.90 -3.57
C LEU A 280 33.65 12.49 -2.61
N LYS A 281 33.54 12.82 -1.31
CA LYS A 281 34.56 12.46 -0.32
C LYS A 281 34.61 10.96 -0.02
N HIS A 282 33.50 10.22 -0.19
CA HIS A 282 33.49 8.76 -0.06
C HIS A 282 34.01 8.01 -1.30
N LEU A 283 34.25 8.69 -2.43
CA LEU A 283 34.82 8.07 -3.61
C LEU A 283 36.22 7.51 -3.29
N ARG A 284 36.49 6.28 -3.71
CA ARG A 284 37.80 5.62 -3.56
C ARG A 284 38.30 5.15 -4.93
N ILE A 285 39.55 5.47 -5.23
CA ILE A 285 40.30 5.00 -6.39
C ILE A 285 41.23 3.90 -5.90
N VAL A 286 41.23 2.75 -6.56
CA VAL A 286 41.98 1.57 -6.11
C VAL A 286 43.05 1.26 -7.13
N ASN A 287 44.26 0.97 -6.65
CA ASN A 287 45.39 0.55 -7.48
C ASN A 287 45.43 -0.99 -7.67
N ALA A 288 46.42 -1.48 -8.43
CA ALA A 288 46.59 -2.90 -8.69
C ALA A 288 46.96 -3.72 -7.43
N ASP A 289 47.57 -3.09 -6.44
CA ASP A 289 48.00 -3.69 -5.17
C ASP A 289 46.88 -3.70 -4.11
N GLY A 290 45.76 -3.04 -4.40
CA GLY A 290 44.57 -2.96 -3.54
C GLY A 290 44.54 -1.75 -2.61
N ASP A 291 45.50 -0.83 -2.71
CA ASP A 291 45.50 0.42 -1.94
C ASP A 291 44.42 1.36 -2.45
N GLU A 292 43.76 2.04 -1.52
CA GLU A 292 42.67 2.97 -1.82
C GLU A 292 43.13 4.41 -1.58
N THR A 293 42.95 5.27 -2.59
CA THR A 293 43.16 6.71 -2.49
C THR A 293 41.82 7.45 -2.61
N ALA A 294 41.68 8.55 -1.87
CA ALA A 294 40.54 9.45 -1.95
C ALA A 294 40.84 10.61 -2.92
N LEU A 295 39.81 11.39 -3.27
CA LEU A 295 40.00 12.68 -3.94
C LEU A 295 40.67 13.67 -2.98
N ALA A 296 41.54 14.52 -3.51
CA ALA A 296 42.11 15.63 -2.75
C ALA A 296 41.02 16.67 -2.43
N PRO A 297 41.09 17.39 -1.30
CA PRO A 297 40.11 18.41 -0.93
C PRO A 297 39.84 19.44 -2.04
N GLU A 298 40.88 19.92 -2.71
CA GLU A 298 40.77 20.92 -3.78
C GLU A 298 40.03 20.36 -5.01
N GLN A 299 40.15 19.07 -5.27
CA GLN A 299 39.41 18.39 -6.35
C GLN A 299 37.93 18.27 -6.01
N VAL A 300 37.61 17.96 -4.75
CA VAL A 300 36.23 17.91 -4.26
C VAL A 300 35.57 19.29 -4.45
N GLU A 301 36.22 20.36 -4.00
CA GLU A 301 35.71 21.73 -4.14
C GLU A 301 35.50 22.13 -5.61
N ALA A 302 36.45 21.79 -6.49
CA ALA A 302 36.31 22.05 -7.92
C ALA A 302 35.05 21.37 -8.50
N TYR A 303 34.74 20.14 -8.10
CA TYR A 303 33.54 19.43 -8.54
C TYR A 303 32.25 19.96 -7.91
N ILE A 304 32.28 20.36 -6.63
CA ILE A 304 31.14 21.03 -5.97
C ILE A 304 30.78 22.32 -6.72
N ALA A 305 31.77 23.15 -7.08
CA ALA A 305 31.56 24.38 -7.84
C ALA A 305 30.91 24.14 -9.21
N ILE A 306 31.23 23.03 -9.88
CA ILE A 306 30.58 22.64 -11.15
C ILE A 306 29.12 22.21 -10.92
N LEU A 307 28.89 21.36 -9.92
CA LEU A 307 27.57 20.80 -9.62
C LEU A 307 26.57 21.90 -9.25
N PHE A 308 27.02 22.87 -8.45
CA PHE A 308 26.20 23.99 -7.93
C PHE A 308 26.48 25.33 -8.62
N SER A 309 27.04 25.31 -9.83
CA SER A 309 27.24 26.52 -10.63
C SER A 309 25.89 27.21 -10.92
N PRO A 310 25.80 28.55 -10.79
CA PRO A 310 24.61 29.34 -11.10
C PRO A 310 24.42 29.52 -12.62
N GLU A 311 25.52 29.38 -13.38
CA GLU A 311 25.57 29.63 -14.81
C GLU A 311 24.78 28.58 -15.59
N PRO A 312 24.14 28.95 -16.72
CA PRO A 312 23.35 28.02 -17.53
C PRO A 312 24.23 26.97 -18.22
N LEU A 313 24.56 25.89 -17.50
CA LEU A 313 25.29 24.74 -18.01
C LEU A 313 24.33 23.71 -18.62
N LYS A 314 24.72 23.11 -19.75
CA LYS A 314 23.94 22.07 -20.44
C LYS A 314 24.81 20.85 -20.80
N GLY A 315 24.18 19.68 -20.85
CA GLY A 315 24.77 18.47 -21.42
C GLY A 315 25.95 17.94 -20.60
N LYS A 316 27.11 17.73 -21.24
CA LYS A 316 28.30 17.19 -20.55
C LYS A 316 28.92 18.18 -19.56
N LYS A 317 28.70 19.49 -19.71
CA LYS A 317 29.34 20.53 -18.89
C LYS A 317 28.78 20.59 -17.46
N GLU A 318 27.48 20.32 -17.30
CA GLU A 318 26.81 20.29 -15.99
C GLU A 318 27.02 18.99 -15.20
N LYS A 319 27.59 17.96 -15.83
CA LYS A 319 27.75 16.62 -15.24
C LYS A 319 29.15 16.40 -14.71
N VAL A 320 29.25 15.80 -13.53
CA VAL A 320 30.51 15.30 -12.95
C VAL A 320 30.45 13.78 -12.99
N THR A 321 30.76 13.20 -14.15
CA THR A 321 30.79 11.74 -14.31
C THR A 321 32.13 11.16 -13.85
N TYR A 322 32.17 9.87 -13.51
CA TYR A 322 33.44 9.19 -13.20
C TYR A 322 34.45 9.29 -14.36
N ALA A 323 33.99 9.25 -15.62
CA ALA A 323 34.85 9.47 -16.79
C ALA A 323 35.38 10.90 -16.89
N ARG A 324 34.65 11.90 -16.37
CA ARG A 324 35.18 13.26 -16.22
C ARG A 324 36.26 13.30 -15.15
N ILE A 325 36.00 12.72 -13.97
CA ILE A 325 36.98 12.66 -12.87
C ILE A 325 38.27 11.98 -13.34
N ARG A 326 38.17 10.82 -14.01
CA ARG A 326 39.32 10.11 -14.57
C ARG A 326 40.16 10.99 -15.50
N ARG A 327 39.52 11.75 -16.38
CA ARG A 327 40.18 12.64 -17.34
C ARG A 327 40.80 13.85 -16.66
N ASP A 328 40.09 14.46 -15.72
CA ASP A 328 40.55 15.66 -15.01
C ASP A 328 41.74 15.33 -14.09
N LEU A 329 41.84 14.09 -13.61
CA LEU A 329 42.94 13.59 -12.76
C LEU A 329 44.02 12.80 -13.51
N ASP A 330 43.92 12.66 -14.84
CA ASP A 330 44.82 11.86 -15.67
C ASP A 330 45.07 10.42 -15.14
N LEU A 331 44.01 9.74 -14.68
CA LEU A 331 44.16 8.41 -14.06
C LEU A 331 44.43 7.33 -15.11
N SER A 332 45.53 6.60 -14.93
CA SER A 332 45.87 5.45 -15.77
C SER A 332 44.78 4.36 -15.77
N ALA A 333 44.72 3.55 -16.83
CA ALA A 333 43.78 2.44 -16.96
C ALA A 333 43.97 1.33 -15.89
N ARG A 334 45.07 1.35 -15.14
CA ARG A 334 45.33 0.41 -14.03
C ARG A 334 44.64 0.81 -12.72
N LEU A 335 44.14 2.04 -12.63
CA LEU A 335 43.38 2.55 -11.49
C LEU A 335 41.88 2.40 -11.75
N PHE A 336 41.13 1.93 -10.76
CA PHE A 336 39.68 1.71 -10.88
C PHE A 336 38.92 2.36 -9.73
N PHE A 337 37.72 2.87 -10.01
CA PHE A 337 36.85 3.42 -8.97
C PHE A 337 36.17 2.28 -8.19
N LYS A 338 36.30 2.29 -6.87
CA LYS A 338 35.71 1.26 -6.00
C LYS A 338 34.20 1.23 -6.17
N GLY A 339 33.69 0.09 -6.63
CA GLY A 339 32.26 -0.14 -6.77
C GLY A 339 31.65 0.33 -8.10
N ILE A 340 32.45 0.83 -9.04
CA ILE A 340 32.03 1.26 -10.39
C ILE A 340 32.79 0.45 -11.44
N ASP A 341 32.07 -0.15 -12.38
CA ASP A 341 32.70 -0.87 -13.49
C ASP A 341 33.16 0.13 -14.57
N PRO A 342 34.30 -0.08 -15.27
CA PRO A 342 34.85 0.89 -16.22
C PRO A 342 33.88 1.34 -17.34
N GLU A 343 33.01 0.44 -17.79
CA GLU A 343 32.00 0.73 -18.82
C GLU A 343 30.93 1.75 -18.36
N ASP A 344 30.71 1.82 -17.06
CA ASP A 344 29.69 2.66 -16.42
C ASP A 344 30.21 4.08 -16.14
N GLU A 345 31.51 4.32 -16.22
CA GLU A 345 32.13 5.60 -15.84
C GLU A 345 31.64 6.80 -16.65
N LYS A 346 31.33 6.59 -17.94
CA LYS A 346 30.83 7.66 -18.84
C LYS A 346 29.46 8.19 -18.45
N ASP A 347 28.72 7.40 -17.71
CA ASP A 347 27.28 7.50 -17.58
C ASP A 347 26.82 7.76 -16.15
N HIS A 348 27.67 7.46 -15.17
CA HIS A 348 27.39 7.59 -13.75
C HIS A 348 28.09 8.81 -13.17
N GLU A 349 27.35 9.55 -12.35
CA GLU A 349 27.85 10.66 -11.55
C GLU A 349 27.92 10.20 -10.09
N PRO A 350 28.96 10.58 -9.31
CA PRO A 350 28.97 10.34 -7.87
C PRO A 350 27.73 10.98 -7.20
N TYR A 351 27.31 12.14 -7.69
CA TYR A 351 26.10 12.83 -7.28
C TYR A 351 25.53 13.72 -8.39
N ALA A 352 24.21 13.91 -8.40
CA ALA A 352 23.50 14.79 -9.33
C ALA A 352 22.50 15.67 -8.55
N PRO A 353 22.73 17.00 -8.44
CA PRO A 353 21.83 17.92 -7.76
C PRO A 353 20.65 18.25 -8.68
N LYS A 354 19.59 17.46 -8.56
CA LYS A 354 18.46 17.50 -9.49
C LYS A 354 17.66 18.78 -9.30
N ALA A 355 17.37 19.16 -8.05
CA ALA A 355 16.58 20.37 -7.78
C ALA A 355 17.33 21.61 -8.27
N TRP A 356 18.62 21.73 -7.93
CA TRP A 356 19.46 22.82 -8.42
C TRP A 356 19.50 22.89 -9.95
N ARG A 357 19.72 21.76 -10.65
CA ARG A 357 19.71 21.71 -12.12
C ARG A 357 18.39 22.14 -12.72
N THR A 358 17.26 21.79 -12.09
CA THR A 358 15.93 22.21 -12.56
C THR A 358 15.69 23.69 -12.34
N MET A 359 16.08 24.23 -11.17
CA MET A 359 16.01 25.67 -10.90
C MET A 359 16.84 26.45 -11.92
N ARG A 360 18.09 26.03 -12.16
CA ARG A 360 18.99 26.67 -13.13
C ARG A 360 18.50 26.70 -14.58
N LYS A 361 17.61 25.79 -14.96
CA LYS A 361 17.02 25.75 -16.32
C LYS A 361 15.91 26.79 -16.52
N VAL A 362 15.32 27.28 -15.43
CA VAL A 362 14.11 28.11 -15.45
C VAL A 362 14.37 29.50 -14.89
N LEU A 363 15.12 29.60 -13.80
CA LEU A 363 15.45 30.85 -13.12
C LEU A 363 16.58 31.60 -13.84
N SER A 364 16.60 32.93 -13.70
CA SER A 364 17.65 33.76 -14.28
C SER A 364 19.01 33.53 -13.58
N PRO A 365 20.15 33.76 -14.28
CA PRO A 365 21.48 33.63 -13.68
C PRO A 365 21.67 34.49 -12.42
N GLU A 366 21.08 35.69 -12.40
CA GLU A 366 21.17 36.62 -11.27
C GLU A 366 20.47 36.05 -10.02
N LEU A 367 19.26 35.50 -10.20
CA LEU A 367 18.55 34.84 -9.10
C LEU A 367 19.30 33.58 -8.66
N MET A 368 19.80 32.77 -9.59
CA MET A 368 20.60 31.58 -9.27
C MET A 368 21.86 31.92 -8.46
N GLU A 369 22.57 32.99 -8.81
CA GLU A 369 23.76 33.42 -8.06
C GLU A 369 23.41 33.94 -6.66
N ARG A 370 22.28 34.64 -6.54
CA ARG A 370 21.76 35.06 -5.24
C ARG A 370 21.41 33.87 -4.35
N LEU A 371 20.69 32.88 -4.88
CA LEU A 371 20.38 31.64 -4.17
C LEU A 371 21.66 30.87 -3.78
N ARG A 372 22.69 30.86 -4.63
CA ARG A 372 23.97 30.22 -4.30
C ARG A 372 24.68 30.91 -3.15
N SER A 373 24.63 32.24 -3.12
CA SER A 373 25.32 33.07 -2.12
C SER A 373 24.56 33.17 -0.80
N ASP A 374 23.23 33.06 -0.84
CA ASP A 374 22.35 33.00 0.32
C ASP A 374 21.68 31.63 0.43
N ARG A 375 22.36 30.71 1.11
CA ARG A 375 21.89 29.34 1.34
C ARG A 375 20.56 29.30 2.10
N THR A 376 20.31 30.27 2.98
CA THR A 376 19.04 30.36 3.74
C THR A 376 17.87 30.66 2.81
N LEU A 377 18.04 31.62 1.89
CA LEU A 377 17.04 31.92 0.87
C LEU A 377 16.83 30.73 -0.08
N ALA A 378 17.90 30.06 -0.52
CA ALA A 378 17.80 28.88 -1.37
C ALA A 378 17.04 27.72 -0.72
N ASP A 379 17.34 27.43 0.54
CA ASP A 379 16.63 26.41 1.31
C ASP A 379 15.16 26.81 1.52
N ALA A 380 14.87 28.08 1.79
CA ALA A 380 13.49 28.56 1.91
C ALA A 380 12.70 28.42 0.59
N VAL A 381 13.33 28.66 -0.56
CA VAL A 381 12.71 28.43 -1.88
C VAL A 381 12.52 26.92 -2.14
N GLY A 382 13.52 26.09 -1.83
CA GLY A 382 13.42 24.62 -1.92
C GLY A 382 12.30 24.04 -1.07
N GLU A 383 12.16 24.54 0.16
CA GLU A 383 11.11 24.20 1.10
C GLU A 383 9.75 24.66 0.58
N ALA A 384 9.62 25.90 0.10
CA ALA A 384 8.37 26.43 -0.46
C ALA A 384 7.87 25.59 -1.65
N LEU A 385 8.77 25.23 -2.57
CA LEU A 385 8.49 24.36 -3.72
C LEU A 385 8.08 22.94 -3.30
N THR A 386 8.62 22.45 -2.17
CA THR A 386 8.33 21.12 -1.63
C THR A 386 7.05 21.08 -0.79
N TYR A 387 6.73 22.19 -0.13
CA TYR A 387 5.55 22.39 0.72
C TYR A 387 4.28 22.53 -0.12
N ALA A 388 4.33 23.35 -1.17
CA ALA A 388 3.15 23.81 -1.88
C ALA A 388 2.53 22.76 -2.80
N SER A 389 1.21 22.57 -2.70
CA SER A 389 0.44 21.75 -3.63
C SER A 389 -0.25 22.55 -4.74
N THR A 390 -0.35 23.88 -4.59
CA THR A 390 -1.03 24.80 -5.51
C THR A 390 -0.29 26.13 -5.63
N GLU A 391 -0.56 26.87 -6.72
CA GLU A 391 0.05 28.18 -6.97
C GLU A 391 -0.20 29.14 -5.79
N ASP A 392 -1.44 29.24 -5.30
CA ASP A 392 -1.80 30.04 -4.12
C ASP A 392 -0.99 29.66 -2.86
N SER A 393 -0.68 28.37 -2.70
CA SER A 393 0.10 27.93 -1.54
C SER A 393 1.58 28.26 -1.71
N LEU A 394 2.09 28.20 -2.94
CA LEU A 394 3.47 28.57 -3.23
C LEU A 394 3.64 30.08 -3.02
N LEU A 395 2.76 30.91 -3.59
CA LEU A 395 2.74 32.35 -3.38
C LEU A 395 2.74 32.69 -1.88
N TYR A 396 1.85 32.07 -1.11
CA TYR A 396 1.80 32.29 0.35
C TYR A 396 3.11 31.95 1.07
N GLN A 397 3.83 30.90 0.64
CA GLN A 397 5.14 30.57 1.22
C GLN A 397 6.22 31.57 0.80
N LEU A 398 6.20 32.00 -0.48
CA LEU A 398 7.14 32.99 -1.02
C LEU A 398 6.90 34.40 -0.47
N ASP A 399 5.70 34.72 0.00
CA ASP A 399 5.34 36.06 0.49
C ASP A 399 6.16 36.53 1.69
N ASN A 400 6.69 35.59 2.46
CA ASN A 400 7.54 35.88 3.61
C ASN A 400 9.04 35.95 3.26
N LEU A 401 9.39 35.79 1.99
CA LEU A 401 10.78 35.81 1.52
C LEU A 401 11.08 37.16 0.85
N ASP A 402 12.35 37.56 0.93
CA ASP A 402 12.85 38.78 0.29
C ASP A 402 13.00 38.56 -1.24
N LEU A 403 11.87 38.48 -1.95
CA LEU A 403 11.79 38.25 -3.39
C LEU A 403 10.98 39.35 -4.07
N SER A 404 11.49 39.87 -5.18
CA SER A 404 10.74 40.72 -6.10
C SER A 404 9.60 39.96 -6.78
N ASP A 405 8.60 40.67 -7.30
CA ASP A 405 7.48 40.07 -8.03
C ASP A 405 7.95 39.29 -9.27
N GLU A 406 9.02 39.75 -9.92
CA GLU A 406 9.62 39.06 -11.06
C GLU A 406 10.28 37.74 -10.65
N GLU A 407 11.06 37.72 -9.58
CA GLU A 407 11.66 36.48 -9.04
C GLU A 407 10.57 35.48 -8.62
N ARG A 408 9.50 35.95 -7.96
CA ARG A 408 8.35 35.11 -7.61
C ARG A 408 7.72 34.50 -8.85
N ASN A 409 7.47 35.29 -9.90
CA ASN A 409 6.90 34.80 -11.15
C ASN A 409 7.78 33.75 -11.84
N GLN A 410 9.11 33.90 -11.79
CA GLN A 410 10.04 32.88 -12.29
C GLN A 410 9.92 31.57 -11.48
N ILE A 411 9.87 31.66 -10.15
CA ILE A 411 9.70 30.49 -9.26
C ILE A 411 8.36 29.78 -9.50
N LEU A 412 7.27 30.53 -9.76
CA LEU A 412 5.97 29.95 -10.16
C LEU A 412 6.03 29.16 -11.48
N GLY A 413 7.05 29.42 -12.31
CA GLY A 413 7.33 28.65 -13.53
C GLY A 413 7.88 27.25 -13.26
N LEU A 414 8.41 27.00 -12.07
CA LEU A 414 8.96 25.68 -11.70
C LEU A 414 7.85 24.65 -11.50
N PRO A 415 8.15 23.35 -11.68
CA PRO A 415 7.19 22.27 -11.45
C PRO A 415 7.05 21.97 -9.95
N PHE A 416 6.65 22.95 -9.13
CA PHE A 416 6.37 22.77 -7.70
C PHE A 416 5.29 21.70 -7.51
N SER A 417 5.48 20.71 -6.63
CA SER A 417 4.74 19.44 -6.56
C SER A 417 5.10 18.34 -7.59
N GLY A 418 6.03 18.60 -8.51
CA GLY A 418 6.74 17.57 -9.27
C GLY A 418 7.53 16.62 -8.35
N LYS A 419 7.89 15.43 -8.85
CA LYS A 419 8.65 14.42 -8.06
C LYS A 419 9.98 14.95 -7.50
N ILE A 420 10.56 15.95 -8.17
CA ILE A 420 11.84 16.54 -7.81
C ILE A 420 11.76 17.39 -6.53
N PHE A 421 10.66 18.13 -6.36
CA PHE A 421 10.34 18.93 -5.17
C PHE A 421 9.39 18.16 -4.26
N LYS A 422 9.71 16.88 -3.99
CA LYS A 422 8.90 16.04 -3.11
C LYS A 422 9.75 15.32 -2.08
N GLY A 423 9.29 15.42 -0.83
CA GLY A 423 9.76 14.63 0.28
C GLY A 423 10.95 15.24 1.00
N TYR A 424 11.18 14.70 2.19
CA TYR A 424 12.11 15.23 3.16
C TYR A 424 13.24 14.22 3.40
N GLY A 425 14.42 14.73 3.77
CA GLY A 425 15.59 13.93 4.15
C GLY A 425 15.41 13.26 5.52
N SER A 426 16.50 12.79 6.12
CA SER A 426 16.52 12.35 7.53
C SER A 426 17.07 13.41 8.49
N ARG A 427 17.70 14.46 7.95
CA ARG A 427 18.42 15.51 8.68
C ARG A 427 17.63 16.82 8.58
N SER A 428 17.71 17.68 9.58
CA SER A 428 17.17 19.04 9.58
C SER A 428 18.15 20.01 8.91
N LEU A 429 17.70 21.22 8.55
CA LEU A 429 18.60 22.27 8.03
C LEU A 429 19.75 22.55 9.00
N LYS A 430 19.45 22.72 10.29
CA LYS A 430 20.46 22.84 11.35
C LYS A 430 21.52 21.72 11.33
N ALA A 431 21.11 20.47 11.18
CA ALA A 431 22.05 19.35 11.14
C ALA A 431 22.81 19.30 9.81
N LEU A 432 22.20 19.74 8.71
CA LEU A 432 22.84 19.82 7.41
C LEU A 432 23.91 20.91 7.39
N ASP A 433 23.62 22.08 7.95
CA ASP A 433 24.59 23.16 8.10
C ASP A 433 25.83 22.68 8.87
N MET A 434 25.63 22.10 10.06
CA MET A 434 26.72 21.55 10.87
C MET A 434 27.57 20.49 10.14
N LEU A 435 26.94 19.68 9.27
CA LEU A 435 27.66 18.68 8.49
C LEU A 435 28.38 19.29 7.29
N ILE A 436 27.79 20.30 6.64
CA ILE A 436 28.42 21.00 5.51
C ILE A 436 29.65 21.72 6.02
N ASP A 437 29.54 22.49 7.11
CA ASP A 437 30.67 23.18 7.74
C ASP A 437 31.79 22.19 8.09
N ALA A 438 31.43 21.03 8.67
CA ALA A 438 32.40 19.96 8.92
C ALA A 438 33.01 19.35 7.65
N PHE A 439 32.26 19.25 6.56
CA PHE A 439 32.76 18.75 5.28
C PHE A 439 33.61 19.76 4.52
N GLU A 440 33.55 21.05 4.83
CA GLU A 440 34.45 22.05 4.24
C GLU A 440 35.86 21.93 4.81
N GLU A 441 36.02 21.31 6.00
CA GLU A 441 37.33 21.02 6.57
C GLU A 441 38.09 19.94 5.74
N PRO A 442 39.34 20.20 5.32
CA PRO A 442 40.12 19.29 4.47
C PRO A 442 40.34 17.89 5.06
N GLU A 443 40.47 17.78 6.38
CA GLU A 443 40.73 16.54 7.11
C GLU A 443 39.51 15.62 7.24
N VAL A 444 38.29 16.15 7.08
CA VAL A 444 37.06 15.36 7.22
C VAL A 444 36.76 14.68 5.89
N THR A 445 36.85 13.35 5.84
CA THR A 445 36.71 12.57 4.60
C THR A 445 35.50 11.63 4.62
N THR A 446 34.93 11.39 5.80
CA THR A 446 33.78 10.50 5.97
C THR A 446 32.65 11.17 6.75
N LEU A 447 31.43 10.65 6.59
CA LEU A 447 30.29 11.09 7.39
C LEU A 447 30.52 10.85 8.89
N ALA A 448 31.22 9.77 9.28
CA ALA A 448 31.47 9.48 10.69
C ALA A 448 32.38 10.54 11.32
N GLU A 449 33.42 10.94 10.60
CA GLU A 449 34.30 12.05 11.00
C GLU A 449 33.54 13.37 11.05
N ALA A 450 32.68 13.65 10.06
CA ALA A 450 31.84 14.85 10.06
C ALA A 450 30.85 14.86 11.24
N GLU A 451 30.26 13.71 11.59
CA GLU A 451 29.41 13.57 12.77
C GLU A 451 30.20 13.79 14.07
N GLU A 452 31.45 13.33 14.13
CA GLU A 452 32.31 13.51 15.30
C GLU A 452 32.74 14.97 15.46
N SER A 453 33.27 15.60 14.41
CA SER A 453 33.74 16.99 14.44
C SER A 453 32.62 18.00 14.71
N SER A 454 31.43 17.74 14.18
CA SER A 454 30.24 18.56 14.45
C SER A 454 29.58 18.28 15.81
N GLY A 455 29.99 17.22 16.53
CA GLY A 455 29.35 16.76 17.77
C GLY A 455 28.01 16.03 17.59
N LEU A 456 27.55 15.85 16.35
CA LEU A 456 26.31 15.12 16.03
C LEU A 456 26.38 13.63 16.39
N LEU A 457 27.57 13.03 16.41
CA LEU A 457 27.79 11.65 16.83
C LEU A 457 27.31 11.43 18.26
N GLY A 458 27.67 12.33 19.17
CA GLY A 458 27.26 12.29 20.57
C GLY A 458 25.74 12.39 20.72
N LEU A 459 25.09 13.27 19.94
CA LEU A 459 23.64 13.39 19.92
C LEU A 459 22.96 12.13 19.41
N ARG A 460 23.48 11.51 18.34
CA ARG A 460 22.94 10.24 17.82
C ARG A 460 23.10 9.09 18.80
N MET A 461 24.20 9.06 19.56
CA MET A 461 24.51 8.02 20.54
C MET A 461 23.85 8.25 21.90
N SER A 462 23.28 9.44 22.15
CA SER A 462 22.60 9.74 23.41
C SER A 462 21.39 8.81 23.62
N ASP A 463 21.25 8.26 24.84
CA ASP A 463 20.14 7.39 25.22
C ASP A 463 18.85 8.24 25.33
N SER A 464 18.19 8.43 24.19
CA SER A 464 17.05 9.33 24.05
C SER A 464 15.71 8.71 24.48
N GLY A 465 15.71 7.44 24.93
CA GLY A 465 14.51 6.67 25.24
C GLY A 465 14.18 6.59 26.73
N THR A 466 12.95 6.93 27.11
CA THR A 466 12.39 6.52 28.40
C THR A 466 12.14 5.01 28.39
N ARG A 467 12.77 4.26 29.31
CA ARG A 467 12.54 2.83 29.50
C ARG A 467 11.47 2.57 30.57
N TYR A 468 10.74 1.48 30.44
CA TYR A 468 9.58 1.14 31.28
C TYR A 468 9.65 -0.31 31.78
N PRO A 469 9.04 -0.63 32.94
CA PRO A 469 8.89 -2.03 33.41
C PRO A 469 7.99 -2.88 32.51
N LEU A 470 7.08 -2.26 31.75
CA LEU A 470 6.20 -2.89 30.77
C LEU A 470 6.28 -2.12 29.47
N LEU A 471 6.21 -2.83 28.34
CA LEU A 471 6.24 -2.18 27.03
C LEU A 471 5.12 -1.14 26.88
N PRO A 472 5.44 0.12 26.50
CA PRO A 472 4.46 1.15 26.18
C PRO A 472 3.77 0.81 24.85
N PRO A 473 2.64 1.42 24.45
CA PRO A 473 2.08 1.18 23.11
C PRO A 473 3.10 1.45 21.99
N TYR A 474 3.20 0.59 20.98
CA TYR A 474 4.18 0.80 19.90
C TYR A 474 3.99 2.16 19.17
N SER A 475 2.76 2.65 19.06
CA SER A 475 2.46 3.96 18.47
C SER A 475 2.96 5.16 19.29
N THR A 476 3.32 4.98 20.56
CA THR A 476 3.96 6.05 21.36
C THR A 476 5.48 6.03 21.20
N TYR A 477 6.06 4.85 20.93
CA TYR A 477 7.48 4.68 20.60
C TYR A 477 7.77 5.16 19.18
N ASP A 478 7.06 4.64 18.19
CA ASP A 478 7.18 5.02 16.78
C ASP A 478 5.90 5.75 16.33
N LYS A 479 5.89 7.06 16.58
CA LYS A 479 4.79 7.96 16.23
C LYS A 479 4.64 8.15 14.71
N GLU A 480 5.71 7.90 13.96
CA GLU A 480 5.75 8.06 12.50
C GLU A 480 5.13 6.86 11.77
N ASN A 481 5.17 5.66 12.37
CA ASN A 481 4.62 4.46 11.76
C ASN A 481 3.08 4.47 11.70
N ARG A 482 2.58 4.59 10.46
CA ARG A 482 1.14 4.58 10.14
C ARG A 482 0.67 3.29 9.48
N ASN A 483 1.52 2.25 9.42
CA ASN A 483 1.13 0.97 8.82
C ASN A 483 0.22 0.20 9.79
N PRO A 484 -1.09 0.07 9.50
CA PRO A 484 -2.02 -0.57 10.43
C PRO A 484 -1.70 -2.05 10.66
N VAL A 485 -1.03 -2.71 9.72
CA VAL A 485 -0.60 -4.11 9.86
C VAL A 485 0.48 -4.23 10.93
N VAL A 486 1.53 -3.41 10.83
CA VAL A 486 2.63 -3.38 11.82
C VAL A 486 2.09 -2.96 13.19
N LEU A 487 1.28 -1.90 13.27
CA LEU A 487 0.68 -1.47 14.53
C LEU A 487 -0.16 -2.56 15.21
N ARG A 488 -0.88 -3.38 14.41
CA ARG A 488 -1.63 -4.51 14.94
C ARG A 488 -0.69 -5.61 15.45
N ALA A 489 0.29 -6.03 14.66
CA ALA A 489 1.24 -7.07 15.04
C ALA A 489 2.01 -6.70 16.31
N MET A 490 2.61 -5.50 16.33
CA MET A 490 3.31 -4.95 17.49
C MET A 490 2.40 -4.83 18.72
N GLY A 491 1.16 -4.36 18.53
CA GLY A 491 0.19 -4.27 19.62
C GLY A 491 -0.21 -5.62 20.21
N ARG A 492 -0.15 -6.71 19.44
CA ARG A 492 -0.41 -8.08 19.90
C ARG A 492 0.81 -8.66 20.61
N MET A 493 1.98 -8.56 20.02
CA MET A 493 3.25 -8.94 20.64
C MET A 493 3.43 -8.24 22.00
N ARG A 494 3.19 -6.93 22.08
CA ARG A 494 3.21 -6.16 23.33
C ARG A 494 2.34 -6.78 24.42
N ARG A 495 1.13 -7.25 24.09
CA ARG A 495 0.22 -7.86 25.07
C ARG A 495 0.78 -9.18 25.61
N ILE A 496 1.39 -9.98 24.74
CA ILE A 496 2.03 -11.25 25.12
C ILE A 496 3.21 -10.98 26.05
N VAL A 497 4.15 -10.13 25.63
CA VAL A 497 5.33 -9.76 26.42
C VAL A 497 4.91 -9.18 27.78
N ASN A 498 3.97 -8.23 27.80
CA ASN A 498 3.49 -7.66 29.07
C ASN A 498 2.72 -8.66 29.94
N ALA A 499 2.07 -9.66 29.36
CA ALA A 499 1.42 -10.73 30.13
C ALA A 499 2.48 -11.63 30.78
N ILE A 500 3.51 -12.01 30.03
CA ILE A 500 4.65 -12.77 30.54
C ILE A 500 5.36 -12.00 31.67
N ILE A 501 5.66 -10.71 31.46
CA ILE A 501 6.32 -9.87 32.48
C ILE A 501 5.50 -9.79 33.78
N ARG A 502 4.18 -9.70 33.68
CA ARG A 502 3.31 -9.65 34.87
C ARG A 502 3.31 -10.93 35.69
N ILE A 503 3.57 -12.07 35.06
CA ILE A 503 3.53 -13.39 35.72
C ILE A 503 4.93 -13.79 36.20
N TYR A 504 5.95 -13.56 35.38
CA TYR A 504 7.30 -14.10 35.58
C TYR A 504 8.38 -13.04 35.85
N GLY A 505 8.06 -11.75 35.73
CA GLY A 505 9.07 -10.67 35.71
C GLY A 505 9.68 -10.45 34.32
N VAL A 506 10.56 -9.46 34.21
CA VAL A 506 11.26 -9.16 32.94
C VAL A 506 12.23 -10.29 32.64
N PRO A 507 12.16 -10.94 31.46
CA PRO A 507 13.12 -11.96 31.07
C PRO A 507 14.54 -11.41 31.02
N ASP A 508 15.53 -12.25 31.34
CA ASP A 508 16.95 -11.89 31.26
C ASP A 508 17.38 -11.66 29.80
N GLU A 509 16.89 -12.50 28.88
CA GLU A 509 17.08 -12.35 27.44
C GLU A 509 15.75 -12.50 26.67
N ILE A 510 15.63 -11.74 25.57
CA ILE A 510 14.51 -11.85 24.62
C ILE A 510 15.07 -12.13 23.22
N HIS A 511 14.74 -13.29 22.68
CA HIS A 511 15.17 -13.74 21.36
C HIS A 511 14.09 -13.50 20.32
N VAL A 512 14.45 -12.90 19.18
CA VAL A 512 13.50 -12.56 18.10
C VAL A 512 14.05 -13.02 16.76
N GLU A 513 13.25 -13.70 15.94
CA GLU A 513 13.66 -14.08 14.58
C GLU A 513 13.73 -12.87 13.63
N LEU A 514 14.85 -12.73 12.91
CA LEU A 514 15.01 -11.72 11.84
C LEU A 514 14.62 -12.22 10.45
N GLY A 515 13.91 -11.36 9.72
CA GLY A 515 13.61 -11.49 8.29
C GLY A 515 14.86 -11.70 7.40
N ARG A 516 14.66 -12.38 6.27
CA ARG A 516 15.70 -13.04 5.44
C ARG A 516 16.83 -12.15 4.88
N ASP A 517 16.75 -10.82 4.95
CA ASP A 517 17.70 -9.92 4.29
C ASP A 517 18.97 -9.61 5.07
N LEU A 518 18.95 -9.79 6.40
CA LEU A 518 20.15 -9.66 7.23
C LEU A 518 21.11 -10.87 7.09
N LYS A 519 20.75 -11.87 6.25
CA LYS A 519 21.40 -13.20 6.18
C LYS A 519 22.38 -13.41 5.02
N ARG A 520 22.62 -12.40 4.17
CA ARG A 520 23.40 -12.62 2.93
C ARG A 520 24.91 -12.55 3.21
N SER A 521 25.63 -13.61 2.83
CA SER A 521 27.09 -13.65 2.82
C SER A 521 27.66 -12.59 1.86
N LYS A 522 28.96 -12.25 2.00
CA LYS A 522 29.64 -11.30 1.07
C LYS A 522 29.46 -11.74 -0.38
N HIS A 523 29.67 -13.02 -0.68
CA HIS A 523 29.48 -13.61 -2.00
C HIS A 523 28.04 -13.45 -2.54
N GLU A 524 27.02 -13.69 -1.72
CA GLU A 524 25.62 -13.50 -2.14
C GLU A 524 25.27 -12.02 -2.35
N LYS A 525 25.85 -11.11 -1.56
CA LYS A 525 25.73 -9.67 -1.78
C LYS A 525 26.41 -9.26 -3.10
N ASP A 526 27.58 -9.81 -3.40
CA ASP A 526 28.32 -9.53 -4.63
C ASP A 526 27.58 -10.04 -5.88
N LEU A 527 27.00 -11.24 -5.83
CA LEU A 527 26.15 -11.77 -6.91
C LEU A 527 24.91 -10.90 -7.15
N ILE A 528 24.33 -10.36 -6.08
CA ILE A 528 23.17 -9.46 -6.18
C ILE A 528 23.58 -8.11 -6.74
N ASN A 529 24.68 -7.53 -6.25
CA ASN A 529 25.23 -6.28 -6.78
C ASN A 529 25.56 -6.42 -8.27
N LYS A 530 26.21 -7.53 -8.68
CA LYS A 530 26.49 -7.83 -10.09
C LYS A 530 25.21 -7.88 -10.92
N ARG A 531 24.17 -8.55 -10.42
CA ARG A 531 22.86 -8.62 -11.09
C ARG A 531 22.18 -7.26 -11.15
N ASP A 532 22.29 -6.45 -10.10
CA ASP A 532 21.67 -5.13 -10.02
C ASP A 532 22.35 -4.15 -10.98
N ARG A 533 23.69 -4.19 -11.10
CA ARG A 533 24.45 -3.46 -12.13
C ARG A 533 24.08 -3.90 -13.54
N GLU A 534 23.98 -5.21 -13.80
CA GLU A 534 23.57 -5.71 -15.11
C GLU A 534 22.15 -5.25 -15.48
N ASN A 535 21.23 -5.21 -14.49
CA ASN A 535 19.89 -4.66 -14.68
C ASN A 535 19.93 -3.15 -14.95
N GLU A 536 20.80 -2.39 -14.29
CA GLU A 536 20.98 -0.95 -14.52
C GLU A 536 21.51 -0.66 -15.92
N ARG A 537 22.55 -1.38 -16.36
CA ARG A 537 23.09 -1.32 -17.73
C ARG A 537 22.03 -1.63 -18.77
N LYS A 538 21.27 -2.72 -18.60
CA LYS A 538 20.15 -3.08 -19.50
C LYS A 538 19.06 -2.02 -19.51
N ASN A 539 18.66 -1.51 -18.35
CA ASN A 539 17.69 -0.41 -18.26
C ASN A 539 18.16 0.84 -19.01
N LYS A 540 19.46 1.14 -18.98
CA LYS A 540 20.01 2.26 -19.73
C LYS A 540 19.99 2.01 -21.23
N GLN A 541 20.39 0.82 -21.68
CA GLN A 541 20.32 0.42 -23.10
C GLN A 541 18.89 0.50 -23.63
N TRP A 542 17.94 -0.06 -22.87
CA TRP A 542 16.51 0.01 -23.19
C TRP A 542 15.98 1.44 -23.25
N ARG A 543 16.41 2.32 -22.34
CA ARG A 543 16.06 3.75 -22.42
C ARG A 543 16.57 4.35 -23.73
N ALA A 544 17.84 4.16 -24.06
CA ALA A 544 18.41 4.72 -25.29
C ALA A 544 17.67 4.21 -26.54
N GLN A 545 17.38 2.92 -26.60
CA GLN A 545 16.68 2.30 -27.73
C GLN A 545 15.23 2.81 -27.89
N ILE A 546 14.49 2.95 -26.79
CA ILE A 546 13.12 3.48 -26.82
C ILE A 546 13.14 4.97 -27.18
N ALA A 547 14.09 5.72 -26.62
CA ALA A 547 14.26 7.15 -26.86
C ALA A 547 14.53 7.44 -28.34
N GLU A 548 15.46 6.69 -28.95
CA GLU A 548 15.76 6.77 -30.38
C GLU A 548 14.54 6.47 -31.23
N ALA A 549 13.82 5.38 -30.94
CA ALA A 549 12.64 4.98 -31.71
C ALA A 549 11.43 5.93 -31.54
N GLN A 550 11.38 6.71 -30.46
CA GLN A 550 10.34 7.72 -30.23
C GLN A 550 10.76 9.16 -30.57
N GLY A 551 12.05 9.40 -30.83
CA GLY A 551 12.60 10.73 -31.03
C GLY A 551 12.55 11.62 -29.78
N ILE A 552 12.75 11.05 -28.59
CA ILE A 552 12.67 11.73 -27.29
C ILE A 552 13.99 11.63 -26.50
N ASP A 553 14.12 12.35 -25.39
CA ASP A 553 15.29 12.19 -24.50
C ASP A 553 15.22 10.87 -23.70
N PRO A 554 16.34 10.15 -23.47
CA PRO A 554 16.37 8.96 -22.62
C PRO A 554 15.76 9.13 -21.22
N ASP A 555 15.84 10.32 -20.63
CA ASP A 555 15.25 10.63 -19.33
C ASP A 555 13.71 10.78 -19.40
N GLU A 556 13.14 10.98 -20.59
CA GLU A 556 11.70 11.07 -20.86
C GLU A 556 11.05 9.69 -21.12
N VAL A 557 11.85 8.62 -21.23
CA VAL A 557 11.33 7.27 -21.48
C VAL A 557 10.48 6.75 -20.33
N ARG A 558 9.21 6.45 -20.63
CA ARG A 558 8.23 5.97 -19.64
C ARG A 558 8.73 4.71 -18.92
N PRO A 559 8.72 4.64 -17.57
CA PRO A 559 9.12 3.43 -16.82
C PRO A 559 8.35 2.15 -17.18
N LYS A 560 7.11 2.29 -17.68
CA LYS A 560 6.31 1.15 -18.15
C LYS A 560 6.89 0.53 -19.43
N LEU A 561 7.43 1.34 -20.35
CA LEU A 561 8.05 0.85 -21.57
C LEU A 561 9.33 0.06 -21.27
N LEU A 562 10.11 0.50 -20.28
CA LEU A 562 11.27 -0.27 -19.78
C LEU A 562 10.88 -1.65 -19.24
N LYS A 563 9.72 -1.77 -18.61
CA LYS A 563 9.22 -3.07 -18.18
C LYS A 563 8.75 -3.92 -19.36
N LYS A 564 8.13 -3.31 -20.38
CA LYS A 564 7.67 -4.01 -21.58
C LYS A 564 8.86 -4.55 -22.38
N ILE A 565 9.84 -3.72 -22.71
CA ILE A 565 11.03 -4.14 -23.48
C ILE A 565 11.85 -5.20 -22.74
N ALA A 566 11.96 -5.10 -21.40
CA ALA A 566 12.62 -6.13 -20.59
C ALA A 566 11.97 -7.50 -20.70
N LEU A 567 10.63 -7.54 -20.80
CA LEU A 567 9.87 -8.78 -20.98
C LEU A 567 9.85 -9.23 -22.44
N TRP A 568 9.86 -8.28 -23.38
CA TRP A 568 9.93 -8.53 -24.81
C TRP A 568 11.22 -9.28 -25.17
N GLU A 569 12.38 -8.77 -24.74
CA GLU A 569 13.66 -9.46 -24.93
C GLU A 569 13.73 -10.80 -24.19
N GLU A 570 13.21 -10.88 -22.95
CA GLU A 570 13.17 -12.15 -22.19
C GLU A 570 12.34 -13.23 -22.90
N GLN A 571 11.39 -12.83 -23.75
CA GLN A 571 10.46 -13.71 -24.46
C GLN A 571 10.81 -13.91 -25.93
N ASP A 572 12.04 -13.62 -26.33
CA ASP A 572 12.50 -13.67 -27.73
C ASP A 572 11.62 -12.87 -28.69
N ASN A 573 10.99 -11.80 -28.19
CA ASN A 573 10.13 -10.88 -28.93
C ASN A 573 8.75 -11.46 -29.33
N PHE A 574 8.32 -12.54 -28.70
CA PHE A 574 7.02 -13.17 -28.95
C PHE A 574 6.06 -13.06 -27.76
N ASP A 575 4.77 -13.03 -28.06
CA ASP A 575 3.71 -13.28 -27.09
C ASP A 575 3.90 -14.70 -26.56
N ILE A 576 4.18 -14.82 -25.27
CA ILE A 576 4.53 -16.11 -24.66
C ILE A 576 3.38 -17.11 -24.72
N TYR A 577 2.11 -16.66 -24.78
CA TYR A 577 0.94 -17.54 -24.81
C TYR A 577 0.60 -18.01 -26.21
N THR A 578 0.62 -17.10 -27.18
CA THR A 578 0.12 -17.41 -28.53
C THR A 578 1.23 -17.64 -29.55
N GLY A 579 2.46 -17.21 -29.26
CA GLY A 579 3.58 -17.30 -30.19
C GLY A 579 3.61 -16.26 -31.28
N HIS A 580 2.67 -15.30 -31.29
CA HIS A 580 2.69 -14.19 -32.25
C HIS A 580 3.85 -13.26 -31.95
N LYS A 581 4.53 -12.77 -33.00
CA LYS A 581 5.59 -11.79 -32.86
C LYS A 581 5.02 -10.47 -32.33
N ILE A 582 5.67 -9.91 -31.31
CA ILE A 582 5.36 -8.59 -30.78
C ILE A 582 6.27 -7.59 -31.49
N GLU A 583 5.66 -6.69 -32.26
CA GLU A 583 6.38 -5.65 -33.00
C GLU A 583 6.88 -4.57 -32.03
N PHE A 584 8.17 -4.25 -32.12
CA PHE A 584 8.83 -3.28 -31.25
C PHE A 584 8.21 -1.88 -31.38
N ASP A 585 8.12 -1.37 -32.61
CA ASP A 585 7.60 -0.02 -32.89
C ASP A 585 6.15 0.14 -32.45
N ARG A 586 5.34 -0.91 -32.63
CA ARG A 586 3.95 -0.92 -32.18
C ARG A 586 3.82 -1.05 -30.67
N MET A 587 4.70 -1.82 -30.01
CA MET A 587 4.75 -1.92 -28.54
C MET A 587 5.02 -0.58 -27.87
N ILE A 588 5.88 0.25 -28.47
CA ILE A 588 6.26 1.56 -27.92
C ILE A 588 5.25 2.67 -28.28
N SER A 589 4.63 2.61 -29.46
CA SER A 589 3.69 3.63 -29.95
C SER A 589 2.24 3.39 -29.54
N ASP A 590 1.79 2.14 -29.48
CA ASP A 590 0.41 1.75 -29.14
C ASP A 590 0.33 1.07 -27.77
N ASP A 591 -0.10 1.83 -26.76
CA ASP A 591 -0.27 1.32 -25.40
C ASP A 591 -1.32 0.19 -25.29
N LYS A 592 -2.23 0.05 -26.26
CA LYS A 592 -3.28 -0.99 -26.31
C LYS A 592 -2.86 -2.24 -27.08
N TYR A 593 -1.70 -2.25 -27.73
CA TYR A 593 -1.23 -3.40 -28.50
C TYR A 593 -0.86 -4.58 -27.60
N CYS A 594 -0.11 -4.31 -26.53
CA CYS A 594 0.38 -5.32 -25.59
C CYS A 594 0.27 -4.89 -24.12
N GLU A 595 0.08 -5.88 -23.25
CA GLU A 595 -0.11 -5.74 -21.82
C GLU A 595 0.88 -6.62 -21.05
N ILE A 596 1.21 -6.20 -19.83
CA ILE A 596 1.96 -7.03 -18.90
C ILE A 596 0.94 -7.81 -18.09
N ASP A 597 0.86 -9.12 -18.31
CA ASP A 597 -0.04 -10.03 -17.61
C ASP A 597 0.65 -10.75 -16.44
N HIS A 598 -0.14 -11.13 -15.45
CA HIS A 598 0.26 -12.03 -14.37
C HIS A 598 0.00 -13.48 -14.78
N VAL A 599 1.07 -14.26 -14.97
CA VAL A 599 0.99 -15.68 -15.38
C VAL A 599 0.07 -16.45 -14.45
N LEU A 600 0.37 -16.45 -13.16
CA LEU A 600 -0.54 -16.88 -12.11
C LEU A 600 -1.39 -15.69 -11.68
N PRO A 601 -2.72 -15.82 -11.62
CA PRO A 601 -3.60 -14.70 -11.30
C PRO A 601 -3.19 -14.01 -9.99
N TYR A 602 -3.01 -12.68 -10.05
CA TYR A 602 -2.65 -11.89 -8.87
C TYR A 602 -3.71 -12.01 -7.77
N SER A 603 -4.99 -12.11 -8.14
CA SER A 603 -6.10 -12.30 -7.22
C SER A 603 -6.04 -13.61 -6.42
N ARG A 604 -5.27 -14.61 -6.88
CA ARG A 604 -5.14 -15.94 -6.26
C ARG A 604 -3.81 -16.13 -5.54
N THR A 605 -2.76 -15.42 -5.97
CA THR A 605 -1.38 -15.64 -5.47
C THR A 605 -0.77 -14.43 -4.76
N CYS A 606 -1.33 -13.23 -4.96
CA CYS A 606 -0.73 -11.94 -4.59
C CYS A 606 0.75 -11.80 -5.01
N ASP A 607 1.18 -12.53 -6.04
CA ASP A 607 2.56 -12.50 -6.52
C ASP A 607 2.71 -11.42 -7.60
N ASP A 608 3.17 -10.23 -7.21
CA ASP A 608 3.52 -9.16 -8.16
C ASP A 608 4.99 -9.22 -8.62
N SER A 609 5.69 -10.34 -8.35
CA SER A 609 7.10 -10.46 -8.68
C SER A 609 7.32 -10.49 -10.19
N ARG A 610 8.54 -10.09 -10.61
CA ARG A 610 8.96 -10.13 -12.02
C ARG A 610 8.81 -11.53 -12.63
N ASN A 611 8.97 -12.59 -11.83
CA ASN A 611 8.81 -13.98 -12.30
C ASN A 611 7.37 -14.34 -12.65
N ASN A 612 6.39 -13.60 -12.11
CA ASN A 612 4.98 -13.79 -12.42
C ASN A 612 4.48 -12.88 -13.55
N LYS A 613 5.36 -12.08 -14.17
CA LYS A 613 4.96 -11.11 -15.20
C LYS A 613 5.47 -11.52 -16.57
N VAL A 614 4.61 -11.38 -17.58
CA VAL A 614 4.94 -11.60 -19.01
C VAL A 614 4.31 -10.53 -19.88
N LEU A 615 4.91 -10.26 -21.03
CA LEU A 615 4.37 -9.37 -22.04
C LEU A 615 3.54 -10.17 -23.05
N VAL A 616 2.28 -9.80 -23.24
CA VAL A 616 1.39 -10.51 -24.16
C VAL A 616 0.59 -9.50 -24.98
N LEU A 617 0.04 -9.94 -26.10
CA LEU A 617 -0.95 -9.13 -26.83
C LEU A 617 -2.16 -8.91 -25.92
N SER A 618 -2.76 -7.73 -25.99
CA SER A 618 -3.90 -7.38 -25.13
C SER A 618 -5.07 -8.36 -25.29
N LYS A 619 -5.25 -8.92 -26.50
CA LYS A 619 -6.23 -9.98 -26.76
C LYS A 619 -5.94 -11.25 -25.94
N SER A 620 -4.69 -11.72 -25.94
CA SER A 620 -4.26 -12.89 -25.17
C SER A 620 -4.55 -12.74 -23.68
N ASN A 621 -4.30 -11.55 -23.12
CA ASN A 621 -4.63 -11.26 -21.72
C ASN A 621 -6.15 -11.27 -21.44
N GLN A 622 -6.93 -10.63 -22.33
CA GLN A 622 -8.39 -10.58 -22.23
C GLN A 622 -9.05 -11.98 -22.32
N ASP A 623 -8.45 -12.88 -23.09
CA ASP A 623 -8.91 -14.25 -23.25
C ASP A 623 -8.50 -15.11 -22.05
N LYS A 624 -7.28 -14.97 -21.51
CA LYS A 624 -6.81 -15.69 -20.32
C LYS A 624 -7.61 -15.34 -19.06
N ARG A 625 -7.80 -14.06 -18.76
CA ARG A 625 -8.46 -13.54 -17.54
C ARG A 625 -7.77 -14.03 -16.25
N GLU A 626 -8.54 -14.21 -15.17
CA GLU A 626 -8.08 -14.66 -13.84
C GLU A 626 -7.78 -16.18 -13.77
N ARG A 627 -7.26 -16.77 -14.85
CA ARG A 627 -6.88 -18.19 -14.97
C ARG A 627 -5.37 -18.34 -15.15
N THR A 628 -4.83 -19.51 -14.84
CA THR A 628 -3.48 -19.89 -15.27
C THR A 628 -3.45 -20.18 -16.78
N PRO A 629 -2.26 -20.18 -17.44
CA PRO A 629 -2.18 -20.57 -18.84
C PRO A 629 -2.72 -22.00 -19.07
N TYR A 630 -2.46 -22.93 -18.15
CA TYR A 630 -2.97 -24.30 -18.20
C TYR A 630 -4.50 -24.33 -18.17
N GLU A 631 -5.11 -23.67 -17.19
CA GLU A 631 -6.57 -23.61 -17.05
C GLU A 631 -7.23 -22.98 -18.29
N TRP A 632 -6.66 -21.90 -18.83
CA TRP A 632 -7.22 -21.27 -20.02
C TRP A 632 -7.12 -22.16 -21.26
N MET A 633 -5.92 -22.66 -21.56
CA MET A 633 -5.66 -23.42 -22.78
C MET A 633 -6.38 -24.77 -22.79
N THR A 634 -6.59 -25.40 -21.64
CA THR A 634 -7.34 -26.66 -21.54
C THR A 634 -8.86 -26.46 -21.54
N GLN A 635 -9.38 -25.45 -20.85
CA GLN A 635 -10.84 -25.22 -20.76
C GLN A 635 -11.43 -24.63 -22.06
N ASP A 636 -10.65 -23.83 -22.79
CA ASP A 636 -11.08 -23.16 -24.01
C ASP A 636 -10.40 -23.71 -25.28
N ALA A 637 -9.82 -24.92 -25.23
CA ALA A 637 -9.19 -25.57 -26.38
C ALA A 637 -10.10 -25.59 -27.63
N GLN A 638 -11.40 -25.85 -27.43
CA GLN A 638 -12.39 -25.87 -28.52
C GLN A 638 -12.91 -24.47 -28.93
N LYS A 639 -12.48 -23.41 -28.26
CA LYS A 639 -12.89 -22.01 -28.53
C LYS A 639 -11.76 -21.17 -29.13
N GLY A 640 -10.73 -21.81 -29.67
CA GLY A 640 -9.59 -21.14 -30.30
C GLY A 640 -8.50 -20.69 -29.34
N ALA A 641 -8.44 -21.22 -28.11
CA ALA A 641 -7.28 -21.04 -27.24
C ALA A 641 -6.04 -21.79 -27.82
N PRO A 642 -4.81 -21.31 -27.58
CA PRO A 642 -3.60 -22.01 -28.01
C PRO A 642 -3.49 -23.42 -27.43
N SER A 643 -2.85 -24.33 -28.17
CA SER A 643 -2.56 -25.68 -27.66
C SER A 643 -1.60 -25.62 -26.48
N TRP A 644 -1.96 -26.30 -25.38
CA TRP A 644 -1.11 -26.40 -24.20
C TRP A 644 0.26 -27.02 -24.52
N ASP A 645 0.28 -28.05 -25.36
CA ASP A 645 1.52 -28.77 -25.68
C ASP A 645 2.49 -27.91 -26.51
N GLU A 646 1.96 -27.14 -27.46
CA GLU A 646 2.74 -26.19 -28.26
C GLU A 646 3.26 -25.02 -27.41
N TYR A 647 2.42 -24.50 -26.51
CA TYR A 647 2.81 -23.49 -25.54
C TYR A 647 3.91 -24.01 -24.60
N GLN A 648 3.76 -25.23 -24.08
CA GLN A 648 4.73 -25.86 -23.20
C GLN A 648 6.07 -26.05 -23.92
N ALA A 649 6.08 -26.53 -25.16
CA ALA A 649 7.29 -26.66 -25.96
C ALA A 649 8.00 -25.30 -26.15
N ARG A 650 7.24 -24.23 -26.43
CA ARG A 650 7.77 -22.86 -26.58
C ARG A 650 8.42 -22.33 -25.31
N VAL A 651 7.74 -22.51 -24.17
CA VAL A 651 8.25 -22.08 -22.86
C VAL A 651 9.51 -22.87 -22.44
N ILE A 652 9.61 -24.14 -22.83
CA ILE A 652 10.81 -24.96 -22.58
C ILE A 652 11.97 -24.54 -23.49
N ALA A 653 11.69 -24.22 -24.76
CA ALA A 653 12.70 -23.83 -25.74
C ALA A 653 13.32 -22.45 -25.47
N ASN A 654 12.61 -21.52 -24.82
CA ASN A 654 13.17 -20.23 -24.45
C ASN A 654 14.14 -20.36 -23.24
N HIS A 655 15.42 -20.14 -23.52
CA HIS A 655 16.51 -20.22 -22.54
C HIS A 655 16.68 -18.96 -21.68
N HIS A 656 16.10 -17.83 -22.09
CA HIS A 656 16.12 -16.56 -21.35
C HIS A 656 15.15 -16.54 -20.17
N ILE A 657 14.11 -17.38 -20.20
CA ILE A 657 13.17 -17.53 -19.09
C ILE A 657 13.83 -18.25 -17.90
N SER A 658 13.81 -17.59 -16.74
CA SER A 658 14.36 -18.15 -15.51
C SER A 658 13.66 -19.45 -15.10
N PRO A 659 14.35 -20.40 -14.43
CA PRO A 659 13.72 -21.64 -13.95
C PRO A 659 12.48 -21.39 -13.07
N ARG A 660 12.49 -20.29 -12.30
CA ARG A 660 11.36 -19.90 -11.45
C ARG A 660 10.17 -19.40 -12.27
N LYS A 661 10.39 -18.54 -13.27
CA LYS A 661 9.33 -18.08 -14.18
C LYS A 661 8.79 -19.23 -15.02
N ARG A 662 9.65 -20.14 -15.51
CA ARG A 662 9.24 -21.36 -16.21
C ARG A 662 8.27 -22.21 -15.38
N ARG A 663 8.54 -22.37 -14.08
CA ARG A 663 7.64 -23.09 -13.17
C ARG A 663 6.26 -22.43 -13.04
N TYR A 664 6.16 -21.10 -13.13
CA TYR A 664 4.86 -20.40 -13.11
C TYR A 664 4.13 -20.56 -14.43
N LEU A 665 4.86 -20.43 -15.55
CA LEU A 665 4.31 -20.59 -16.90
C LEU A 665 3.77 -22.00 -17.15
N LEU A 666 4.43 -23.02 -16.61
CA LEU A 666 4.05 -24.43 -16.74
C LEU A 666 3.24 -24.95 -15.55
N ASN A 667 2.68 -24.07 -14.71
CA ASN A 667 1.91 -24.49 -13.56
C ASN A 667 0.57 -25.07 -13.99
N ASN A 668 0.42 -26.39 -13.84
CA ASN A 668 -0.78 -27.15 -14.14
C ASN A 668 -1.63 -27.47 -12.90
N ASN A 669 -1.23 -27.01 -11.70
CA ASN A 669 -1.89 -27.33 -10.45
C ASN A 669 -1.82 -26.16 -9.46
N LEU A 670 -2.56 -25.09 -9.75
CA LEU A 670 -2.81 -23.99 -8.82
C LEU A 670 -4.04 -24.32 -7.96
N GLY A 671 -3.96 -25.41 -7.19
CA GLY A 671 -5.01 -25.79 -6.24
C GLY A 671 -5.05 -24.90 -4.98
N PRO A 672 -6.09 -25.03 -4.14
CA PRO A 672 -6.28 -24.21 -2.93
C PRO A 672 -5.09 -24.19 -1.96
N ASP A 673 -4.34 -25.30 -1.87
CA ASP A 673 -3.17 -25.41 -1.00
C ASP A 673 -1.99 -24.60 -1.53
N GLN A 674 -1.76 -24.66 -2.85
CA GLN A 674 -0.67 -23.93 -3.48
C GLN A 674 -0.96 -22.42 -3.47
N GLU A 675 -2.22 -22.01 -3.66
CA GLU A 675 -2.66 -20.62 -3.50
C GLU A 675 -2.35 -20.08 -2.10
N ARG A 676 -2.72 -20.83 -1.05
CA ARG A 676 -2.40 -20.47 0.34
C ARG A 676 -0.90 -20.31 0.56
N ASP A 677 -0.10 -21.19 -0.02
CA ASP A 677 1.36 -21.15 0.04
C ASP A 677 1.95 -19.91 -0.64
N PHE A 678 1.49 -19.55 -1.84
CA PHE A 678 1.90 -18.33 -2.54
C PHE A 678 1.54 -17.07 -1.75
N LEU A 679 0.31 -17.02 -1.23
CA LEU A 679 -0.17 -15.92 -0.40
C LEU A 679 0.70 -15.75 0.85
N SER A 680 0.98 -16.84 1.57
CA SER A 680 1.81 -16.81 2.79
C SER A 680 3.24 -16.32 2.54
N ARG A 681 3.82 -16.58 1.36
CA ARG A 681 5.21 -16.23 1.05
C ARG A 681 5.38 -14.78 0.59
N ASN A 682 4.39 -14.25 -0.13
CA ASN A 682 4.47 -12.91 -0.73
C ASN A 682 3.92 -11.81 0.17
N LEU A 683 3.16 -12.17 1.21
CA LEU A 683 2.60 -11.23 2.19
C LEU A 683 3.58 -10.85 3.30
N ASN A 684 4.75 -11.48 3.36
CA ASN A 684 5.73 -11.31 4.42
C ASN A 684 6.56 -10.03 4.25
N ASP A 685 6.02 -8.93 4.77
CA ASP A 685 6.69 -7.65 5.08
C ASP A 685 7.69 -7.78 6.27
N ASP A 686 8.39 -8.93 6.37
CA ASP A 686 9.11 -9.37 7.57
C ASP A 686 10.36 -8.53 7.89
N ARG A 687 10.89 -7.80 6.90
CA ARG A 687 12.21 -7.15 7.00
C ARG A 687 12.23 -5.91 7.89
N TYR A 688 11.22 -5.05 7.76
CA TYR A 688 11.10 -3.85 8.59
C TYR A 688 10.63 -4.22 10.00
N MET A 689 9.64 -5.12 10.10
CA MET A 689 9.06 -5.55 11.38
C MET A 689 10.10 -6.14 12.33
N SER A 690 11.02 -6.97 11.83
CA SER A 690 12.04 -7.61 12.68
C SER A 690 12.99 -6.61 13.36
N ARG A 691 13.46 -5.60 12.61
CA ARG A 691 14.32 -4.53 13.16
C ARG A 691 13.56 -3.65 14.15
N ALA A 692 12.32 -3.30 13.78
CA ALA A 692 11.45 -2.50 14.63
C ALA A 692 11.13 -3.20 15.96
N VAL A 693 10.91 -4.54 15.96
CA VAL A 693 10.67 -5.30 17.19
C VAL A 693 11.90 -5.26 18.10
N LYS A 694 13.09 -5.51 17.54
CA LYS A 694 14.34 -5.49 18.30
C LYS A 694 14.55 -4.15 19.00
N ASN A 695 14.55 -3.06 18.23
CA ASN A 695 14.78 -1.73 18.76
C ASN A 695 13.71 -1.34 19.78
N TYR A 696 12.43 -1.62 19.49
CA TYR A 696 11.36 -1.34 20.43
C TYR A 696 11.51 -2.07 21.77
N LEU A 697 11.99 -3.32 21.77
CA LEU A 697 12.26 -4.06 23.01
C LEU A 697 13.47 -3.48 23.75
N GLU A 698 14.59 -3.24 23.05
CA GLU A 698 15.84 -2.70 23.64
C GLU A 698 15.65 -1.31 24.23
N ASP A 699 15.01 -0.43 23.47
CA ASP A 699 14.88 1.00 23.79
C ASP A 699 13.78 1.26 24.83
N SER A 700 12.83 0.33 25.00
CA SER A 700 11.64 0.58 25.84
C SER A 700 11.59 -0.22 27.14
N LEU A 701 12.34 -1.32 27.30
CA LEU A 701 12.29 -2.14 28.51
C LEU A 701 13.44 -1.85 29.47
N ILE A 702 13.13 -1.88 30.76
CA ILE A 702 14.15 -1.93 31.82
C ILE A 702 14.55 -3.39 32.01
N PHE A 703 15.77 -3.73 31.60
CA PHE A 703 16.35 -5.05 31.79
C PHE A 703 17.08 -5.18 33.14
N PRO A 704 17.29 -6.41 33.64
CA PRO A 704 18.08 -6.67 34.84
C PRO A 704 19.52 -6.10 34.74
N LYS A 705 20.08 -5.60 35.84
CA LYS A 705 21.48 -5.12 35.91
C LYS A 705 22.43 -6.29 36.17
N ASP A 706 22.56 -7.16 35.20
CA ASP A 706 23.35 -8.41 35.27
C ASP A 706 24.75 -8.30 34.63
N GLY A 707 25.12 -7.12 34.14
CA GLY A 707 26.40 -6.86 33.46
C GLY A 707 26.40 -7.17 31.96
N ARG A 708 25.28 -7.64 31.38
CA ARG A 708 25.17 -7.83 29.92
C ARG A 708 25.08 -6.50 29.19
N VAL A 709 25.73 -6.45 28.03
CA VAL A 709 25.63 -5.29 27.12
C VAL A 709 24.35 -5.33 26.28
N ARG A 710 23.78 -6.52 26.06
CA ARG A 710 22.59 -6.73 25.22
C ARG A 710 21.68 -7.79 25.82
N HIS A 711 20.39 -7.46 25.91
CA HIS A 711 19.34 -8.38 26.38
C HIS A 711 18.40 -8.83 25.26
N VAL A 712 18.38 -8.17 24.11
CA VAL A 712 17.53 -8.56 22.98
C VAL A 712 18.40 -9.12 21.86
N ILE A 713 18.23 -10.40 21.61
CA ILE A 713 19.06 -11.14 20.66
C ILE A 713 18.27 -11.42 19.40
N ALA A 714 18.88 -11.05 18.29
CA ALA A 714 18.33 -11.21 16.97
C ALA A 714 18.79 -12.55 16.38
N VAL A 715 17.88 -13.52 16.27
CA VAL A 715 18.19 -14.88 15.82
C VAL A 715 17.96 -15.00 14.31
N ALA A 716 18.93 -15.60 13.61
CA ALA A 716 18.80 -15.86 12.19
C ALA A 716 17.84 -17.04 11.93
N GLY A 717 16.73 -16.80 11.25
CA GLY A 717 15.77 -17.86 10.89
C GLY A 717 16.32 -19.05 10.07
N GLY A 718 17.50 -18.92 9.45
CA GLY A 718 18.17 -20.07 8.82
C GLY A 718 18.74 -21.04 9.86
N ALA A 719 19.20 -20.51 11.00
CA ALA A 719 19.65 -21.29 12.14
C ALA A 719 18.47 -21.96 12.85
N THR A 720 17.39 -21.23 13.14
CA THR A 720 16.17 -21.80 13.76
C THR A 720 15.59 -22.93 12.91
N GLY A 721 15.48 -22.73 11.59
CA GLY A 721 15.00 -23.76 10.67
C GLY A 721 15.91 -25.00 10.59
N SER A 722 17.22 -24.84 10.79
CA SER A 722 18.17 -25.96 10.82
C SER A 722 18.09 -26.74 12.12
N LEU A 723 18.04 -26.05 13.26
CA LEU A 723 17.91 -26.65 14.58
C LEU A 723 16.57 -27.40 14.72
N ARG A 724 15.46 -26.77 14.28
CA ARG A 724 14.14 -27.41 14.26
C ARG A 724 14.14 -28.72 13.50
N HIS A 725 14.88 -28.81 12.40
CA HIS A 725 14.99 -30.04 11.61
C HIS A 725 15.84 -31.13 12.29
N VAL A 726 16.97 -30.76 12.90
CA VAL A 726 17.85 -31.72 13.57
C VAL A 726 17.24 -32.23 14.88
N TRP A 727 16.53 -31.37 15.62
CA TRP A 727 15.85 -31.73 16.86
C TRP A 727 14.53 -32.50 16.64
N GLY A 728 14.16 -32.82 15.39
CA GLY A 728 12.94 -33.56 15.10
C GLY A 728 11.64 -32.77 15.33
N LEU A 729 11.70 -31.44 15.35
CA LEU A 729 10.57 -30.56 15.67
C LEU A 729 9.81 -30.06 14.40
N ASN A 730 9.95 -30.76 13.28
CA ASN A 730 9.14 -30.54 12.09
C ASN A 730 8.09 -31.66 11.98
N PHE A 731 6.82 -31.28 12.03
CA PHE A 731 5.70 -32.21 12.09
C PHE A 731 5.04 -32.51 10.73
N GLY A 732 5.50 -31.88 9.65
CA GLY A 732 5.01 -32.13 8.30
C GLY A 732 5.73 -33.30 7.61
N ALA A 733 5.17 -33.76 6.49
CA ALA A 733 5.73 -34.85 5.71
C ALA A 733 7.22 -34.61 5.35
N ASN A 734 8.04 -35.66 5.41
CA ASN A 734 9.48 -35.62 5.12
C ASN A 734 10.28 -34.66 6.03
N ASN A 735 9.95 -34.57 7.32
CA ASN A 735 10.63 -33.69 8.29
C ASN A 735 10.62 -32.22 7.80
N THR A 736 9.47 -31.78 7.31
CA THR A 736 9.22 -30.41 6.84
C THR A 736 8.26 -29.67 7.77
N LYS A 737 8.29 -28.34 7.72
CA LYS A 737 7.39 -27.51 8.53
C LYS A 737 5.94 -27.67 8.05
N ASP A 738 5.06 -28.18 8.90
CA ASP A 738 3.62 -28.14 8.64
C ASP A 738 3.10 -26.71 8.87
N ARG A 739 2.70 -26.04 7.78
CA ARG A 739 2.17 -24.67 7.80
C ARG A 739 0.65 -24.64 7.94
N SER A 740 -0.02 -25.79 7.87
CA SER A 740 -1.47 -25.88 8.04
C SER A 740 -1.88 -25.88 9.52
N ASP A 741 -0.96 -26.21 10.41
CA ASP A 741 -1.16 -26.23 11.86
C ASP A 741 -0.57 -24.97 12.52
N ASP A 742 -1.41 -24.09 13.06
CA ASP A 742 -1.02 -22.82 13.68
C ASP A 742 -0.13 -22.97 14.94
N ARG A 743 -0.02 -24.18 15.51
CA ARG A 743 0.89 -24.48 16.65
C ARG A 743 2.37 -24.42 16.26
N HIS A 744 2.70 -24.47 14.96
CA HIS A 744 4.08 -24.37 14.51
C HIS A 744 4.77 -23.06 14.95
N HIS A 745 4.01 -21.97 15.13
CA HIS A 745 4.55 -20.70 15.64
C HIS A 745 5.07 -20.82 17.07
N ALA A 746 4.39 -21.61 17.91
CA ALA A 746 4.82 -21.87 19.28
C ALA A 746 6.12 -22.70 19.31
N VAL A 747 6.21 -23.69 18.43
CA VAL A 747 7.42 -24.50 18.24
C VAL A 747 8.59 -23.62 17.78
N ASP A 748 8.36 -22.75 16.79
CA ASP A 748 9.37 -21.82 16.30
C ASP A 748 9.86 -20.88 17.39
N ALA A 749 8.96 -20.29 18.18
CA ALA A 749 9.31 -19.45 19.32
C ALA A 749 10.13 -20.21 20.38
N CYS A 750 9.80 -21.48 20.63
CA CYS A 750 10.57 -22.32 21.56
C CYS A 750 11.99 -22.59 21.04
N VAL A 751 12.14 -22.85 19.74
CA VAL A 751 13.45 -22.99 19.10
C VAL A 751 14.23 -21.68 19.12
N ILE A 752 13.56 -20.54 18.87
CA ILE A 752 14.16 -19.21 18.94
C ILE A 752 14.70 -18.92 20.35
N ALA A 753 13.91 -19.21 21.40
CA ALA A 753 14.37 -19.07 22.78
C ALA A 753 15.61 -19.94 23.06
N ALA A 754 15.64 -21.17 22.55
CA ALA A 754 16.77 -22.09 22.73
C ALA A 754 18.02 -21.76 21.89
N CYS A 755 17.95 -20.78 20.98
CA CYS A 755 19.09 -20.41 20.13
C CYS A 755 20.08 -19.50 20.88
N SER A 756 21.04 -20.09 21.58
CA SER A 756 22.19 -19.35 22.14
C SER A 756 23.18 -18.92 21.05
N GLU A 757 24.04 -17.95 21.36
CA GLU A 757 25.13 -17.53 20.47
C GLU A 757 26.05 -18.71 20.09
N ALA A 758 26.36 -19.60 21.04
CA ALA A 758 27.14 -20.80 20.81
C ALA A 758 26.48 -21.75 19.80
N THR A 759 25.16 -21.94 19.90
CA THR A 759 24.39 -22.77 18.97
C THR A 759 24.37 -22.16 17.56
N VAL A 760 24.24 -20.83 17.45
CA VAL A 760 24.31 -20.11 16.17
C VAL A 760 25.70 -20.23 15.53
N GLN A 761 26.77 -20.07 16.31
CA GLN A 761 28.15 -20.24 15.84
C GLN A 761 28.43 -21.67 15.36
N ALA A 762 27.92 -22.68 16.08
CA ALA A 762 28.03 -24.09 15.69
C ALA A 762 27.33 -24.37 14.33
N VAL A 763 26.13 -23.84 14.13
CA VAL A 763 25.40 -23.93 12.85
C VAL A 763 26.16 -23.21 11.73
N ALA A 764 26.70 -22.01 11.99
CA ALA A 764 27.47 -21.25 11.00
C ALA A 764 28.77 -21.95 10.60
N LYS A 765 29.47 -22.58 11.55
CA LYS A 765 30.70 -23.38 11.30
C LYS A 765 30.39 -24.61 10.45
N ALA A 766 29.26 -25.28 10.69
CA ALA A 766 28.82 -26.41 9.87
C ALA A 766 28.49 -26.00 8.42
N HIS A 767 27.92 -24.80 8.21
CA HIS A 767 27.61 -24.29 6.87
C HIS A 767 28.85 -23.95 6.00
N LYS A 768 30.00 -23.65 6.61
CA LYS A 768 31.25 -23.31 5.88
C LYS A 768 31.95 -24.53 5.24
N LEU A 769 31.59 -25.75 5.61
CA LEU A 769 32.28 -26.98 5.17
C LEU A 769 31.74 -27.57 3.84
N GLY A 770 30.85 -26.87 3.12
CA GLY A 770 30.34 -27.29 1.80
C GLY A 770 29.06 -28.13 1.84
N VAL A 771 28.23 -28.03 0.79
CA VAL A 771 26.85 -28.59 0.74
C VAL A 771 26.80 -30.12 0.75
N GLU A 772 27.79 -30.81 0.18
CA GLU A 772 27.86 -32.29 0.19
C GLU A 772 28.31 -32.85 1.54
N THR A 773 29.30 -32.25 2.19
CA THR A 773 29.74 -32.61 3.55
C THR A 773 28.67 -32.26 4.60
N TYR A 774 27.87 -31.21 4.34
CA TYR A 774 26.78 -30.75 5.19
C TYR A 774 25.61 -31.75 5.29
N LYS A 775 25.29 -32.53 4.25
CA LYS A 775 24.19 -33.52 4.30
C LYS A 775 24.52 -34.73 5.17
N HIS A 776 25.75 -35.25 5.10
CA HIS A 776 26.16 -36.43 5.87
C HIS A 776 26.58 -36.12 7.32
N MET A 777 27.05 -34.90 7.62
CA MET A 777 27.45 -34.51 8.99
C MET A 777 26.33 -33.87 9.85
N ARG A 778 25.15 -33.59 9.27
CA ARG A 778 24.09 -32.79 9.92
C ARG A 778 23.47 -33.45 11.15
N GLU A 779 23.26 -34.77 11.10
CA GLU A 779 22.56 -35.49 12.16
C GLU A 779 23.47 -35.73 13.38
N ASP A 780 24.70 -36.20 13.18
CA ASP A 780 25.57 -36.58 14.32
C ASP A 780 26.20 -35.39 15.05
N ARG A 781 26.50 -34.27 14.37
CA ARG A 781 27.16 -33.11 15.01
C ARG A 781 26.21 -32.14 15.70
N LEU A 782 24.94 -32.08 15.28
CA LEU A 782 23.98 -31.10 15.78
C LEU A 782 22.91 -31.71 16.71
N LYS A 783 22.79 -33.04 16.83
CA LYS A 783 21.87 -33.70 17.79
C LYS A 783 22.12 -33.28 19.24
N ASN A 784 23.37 -33.05 19.62
CA ASN A 784 23.77 -32.64 20.99
C ASN A 784 23.67 -31.10 21.23
N THR A 785 23.02 -30.35 20.34
CA THR A 785 22.90 -28.88 20.47
C THR A 785 21.63 -28.42 21.18
N GLN A 786 20.80 -29.37 21.64
CA GLN A 786 19.64 -29.05 22.46
C GLN A 786 20.07 -28.33 23.75
N PRO A 787 19.27 -27.38 24.27
CA PRO A 787 19.63 -26.66 25.49
C PRO A 787 19.71 -27.58 26.72
N TRP A 788 18.93 -28.67 26.74
CA TRP A 788 19.06 -29.79 27.67
C TRP A 788 18.59 -31.10 27.01
N PRO A 789 18.96 -32.28 27.53
CA PRO A 789 18.78 -33.56 26.82
C PRO A 789 17.35 -33.91 26.40
N THR A 790 16.34 -33.56 27.21
CA THR A 790 14.92 -33.89 27.00
C THR A 790 14.13 -32.78 26.30
N PHE A 791 14.79 -31.70 25.87
CA PHE A 791 14.12 -30.51 25.37
C PHE A 791 13.16 -30.80 24.21
N ALA A 792 13.60 -31.51 23.17
CA ALA A 792 12.76 -31.79 22.01
C ALA A 792 11.52 -32.64 22.38
N ASP A 793 11.69 -33.66 23.21
CA ASP A 793 10.59 -34.51 23.69
C ASP A 793 9.57 -33.72 24.49
N GLU A 794 10.03 -32.79 25.35
CA GLU A 794 9.14 -31.89 26.10
C GLU A 794 8.39 -30.93 25.19
N VAL A 795 9.02 -30.39 24.13
CA VAL A 795 8.37 -29.54 23.13
C VAL A 795 7.28 -30.32 22.39
N ILE A 796 7.57 -31.56 22.00
CA ILE A 796 6.60 -32.46 21.34
C ILE A 796 5.41 -32.72 22.27
N ALA A 797 5.66 -33.08 23.52
CA ALA A 797 4.60 -33.36 24.50
C ALA A 797 3.73 -32.13 24.77
N ARG A 798 4.32 -30.93 24.87
CA ARG A 798 3.57 -29.69 25.11
C ARG A 798 2.72 -29.27 23.92
N ARG A 799 3.22 -29.44 22.70
CA ARG A 799 2.53 -29.08 21.47
C ARG A 799 1.13 -29.68 21.38
N GLU A 800 0.93 -30.90 21.88
CA GLU A 800 -0.37 -31.59 21.83
C GLU A 800 -1.47 -30.87 22.61
N PHE A 801 -1.11 -30.08 23.63
CA PHE A 801 -2.07 -29.36 24.46
C PHE A 801 -2.17 -27.86 24.14
N ILE A 802 -1.40 -27.38 23.16
CA ILE A 802 -1.44 -25.96 22.77
C ILE A 802 -2.72 -25.68 21.98
N ILE A 803 -3.53 -24.76 22.50
CA ILE A 803 -4.69 -24.21 21.80
C ILE A 803 -4.31 -22.82 21.26
N PRO A 804 -4.23 -22.62 19.94
CA PRO A 804 -3.99 -21.30 19.37
C PRO A 804 -5.08 -20.31 19.79
N THR A 805 -4.67 -19.27 20.52
CA THR A 805 -5.58 -18.20 20.96
C THR A 805 -5.82 -17.23 19.81
N ARG A 806 -6.94 -16.49 19.82
CA ARG A 806 -7.22 -15.50 18.77
C ARG A 806 -7.67 -14.15 19.32
N MET A 807 -7.20 -13.08 18.68
CA MET A 807 -7.85 -11.78 18.78
C MET A 807 -9.24 -11.84 18.13
N VAL A 808 -10.28 -11.68 18.94
CA VAL A 808 -11.64 -11.42 18.45
C VAL A 808 -11.86 -9.92 18.28
N SER A 809 -12.48 -9.53 17.16
CA SER A 809 -12.86 -8.15 16.89
C SER A 809 -14.31 -7.92 17.31
N HIS A 810 -14.51 -7.22 18.42
CA HIS A 810 -15.85 -6.81 18.91
C HIS A 810 -16.33 -5.47 18.31
N GLY A 811 -15.72 -5.01 17.22
CA GLY A 811 -16.11 -3.78 16.54
C GLY A 811 -17.47 -3.89 15.82
N VAL A 812 -18.30 -2.86 15.93
CA VAL A 812 -19.65 -2.81 15.33
C VAL A 812 -19.72 -1.91 14.09
N THR A 813 -18.58 -1.65 13.46
CA THR A 813 -18.49 -0.83 12.24
C THR A 813 -17.95 -1.65 11.08
N GLY A 814 -18.60 -1.57 9.92
CA GLY A 814 -18.20 -2.27 8.72
C GLY A 814 -19.01 -1.83 7.49
N GLN A 815 -18.88 -2.56 6.40
CA GLN A 815 -19.67 -2.33 5.20
C GLN A 815 -21.13 -2.73 5.44
N ALA A 816 -22.04 -1.76 5.35
CA ALA A 816 -23.47 -1.99 5.63
C ALA A 816 -24.20 -2.65 4.45
N PHE A 817 -23.87 -2.23 3.23
CA PHE A 817 -24.49 -2.71 2.00
C PHE A 817 -23.44 -3.00 0.93
N LYS A 818 -23.76 -3.91 0.01
CA LYS A 818 -22.98 -4.09 -1.22
C LYS A 818 -23.14 -2.84 -2.11
N ASP A 819 -22.13 -2.57 -2.94
CA ASP A 819 -22.06 -1.32 -3.73
C ASP A 819 -23.08 -1.26 -4.89
N THR A 820 -23.60 -2.40 -5.34
CA THR A 820 -24.56 -2.46 -6.43
C THR A 820 -25.95 -2.00 -5.97
N ASN A 821 -26.52 -1.04 -6.69
CA ASN A 821 -27.92 -0.63 -6.54
C ASN A 821 -28.80 -1.41 -7.53
N TYR A 822 -29.87 -2.03 -7.05
CA TYR A 822 -30.78 -2.83 -7.87
C TYR A 822 -32.14 -2.17 -7.97
N ARG A 823 -32.78 -2.26 -9.13
CA ARG A 823 -34.21 -1.92 -9.23
C ARG A 823 -35.02 -3.00 -8.49
N PHE A 824 -35.82 -2.59 -7.52
CA PHE A 824 -36.76 -3.48 -6.85
C PHE A 824 -37.99 -3.68 -7.75
N VAL A 825 -38.35 -4.93 -8.00
CA VAL A 825 -39.49 -5.29 -8.87
C VAL A 825 -40.68 -5.76 -8.04
N GLY A 826 -40.41 -6.46 -6.94
CA GLY A 826 -41.43 -7.00 -6.05
C GLY A 826 -40.89 -8.14 -5.21
N LEU A 827 -41.79 -8.85 -4.52
CA LEU A 827 -41.47 -10.08 -3.79
C LEU A 827 -41.90 -11.31 -4.61
N THR A 828 -41.29 -12.47 -4.36
CA THR A 828 -41.77 -13.73 -4.90
C THR A 828 -43.17 -14.07 -4.35
N ASN A 829 -43.98 -14.75 -5.17
CA ASN A 829 -45.34 -15.17 -4.79
C ASN A 829 -45.37 -16.37 -3.82
N ASP A 830 -44.21 -16.96 -3.53
CA ASP A 830 -44.08 -18.08 -2.59
C ASP A 830 -44.03 -17.62 -1.12
N THR A 831 -44.01 -18.59 -0.21
CA THR A 831 -43.89 -18.37 1.24
C THR A 831 -42.52 -17.82 1.67
N LYS A 832 -41.53 -17.83 0.76
CA LYS A 832 -40.17 -17.34 1.03
C LYS A 832 -40.09 -15.82 0.92
N LYS A 833 -40.96 -15.20 0.10
CA LYS A 833 -41.06 -13.74 -0.09
C LYS A 833 -39.71 -13.07 -0.39
N LEU A 834 -38.91 -13.69 -1.26
CA LEU A 834 -37.60 -13.16 -1.68
C LEU A 834 -37.79 -11.91 -2.55
N GLY A 835 -36.88 -10.94 -2.47
CA GLY A 835 -36.89 -9.76 -3.32
C GLY A 835 -36.47 -10.10 -4.74
N VAL A 836 -37.27 -9.71 -5.72
CA VAL A 836 -36.97 -9.81 -7.16
C VAL A 836 -36.26 -8.53 -7.59
N LEU A 837 -34.98 -8.65 -7.91
CA LEU A 837 -34.07 -7.52 -8.14
C LEU A 837 -33.56 -7.52 -9.58
N TYR A 838 -33.59 -6.36 -10.25
CA TYR A 838 -33.14 -6.21 -11.63
C TYR A 838 -31.89 -5.32 -11.74
N TYR A 839 -30.88 -5.80 -12.46
CA TYR A 839 -29.66 -5.05 -12.79
C TYR A 839 -29.04 -5.55 -14.10
N LYS A 840 -28.70 -4.62 -15.01
CA LYS A 840 -28.03 -4.89 -16.30
C LYS A 840 -28.65 -6.06 -17.11
N GLY A 841 -29.96 -6.05 -17.30
CA GLY A 841 -30.65 -7.08 -18.08
C GLY A 841 -30.88 -8.40 -17.36
N LYS A 842 -30.51 -8.51 -16.07
CA LYS A 842 -30.62 -9.75 -15.30
C LYS A 842 -31.49 -9.57 -14.06
N PHE A 843 -32.32 -10.58 -13.79
CA PHE A 843 -33.11 -10.70 -12.58
C PHE A 843 -32.42 -11.63 -11.57
N THR A 844 -32.49 -11.29 -10.29
CA THR A 844 -31.94 -12.07 -9.17
C THR A 844 -32.94 -12.11 -8.02
N LYS A 845 -32.90 -13.17 -7.20
CA LYS A 845 -33.79 -13.35 -6.04
C LYS A 845 -32.97 -13.35 -4.76
N GLU A 846 -33.26 -12.42 -3.85
CA GLU A 846 -32.42 -12.18 -2.68
C GLU A 846 -33.23 -12.07 -1.39
N GLY A 847 -32.71 -12.65 -0.30
CA GLY A 847 -33.42 -12.75 0.98
C GLY A 847 -33.02 -11.69 2.02
N ASN A 848 -31.87 -11.04 1.86
CA ASN A 848 -31.33 -10.07 2.82
C ASN A 848 -31.02 -8.74 2.12
N PHE A 849 -32.02 -7.87 2.05
CA PHE A 849 -31.96 -6.58 1.36
C PHE A 849 -32.76 -5.51 2.12
N VAL A 850 -32.50 -4.25 1.79
CA VAL A 850 -33.26 -3.08 2.26
C VAL A 850 -33.72 -2.29 1.04
N ILE A 851 -34.93 -1.75 1.08
CA ILE A 851 -35.46 -0.83 0.08
C ILE A 851 -35.14 0.59 0.55
N GLY A 852 -34.44 1.36 -0.27
CA GLY A 852 -34.15 2.76 0.01
C GLY A 852 -35.32 3.67 -0.38
N ASP A 853 -35.24 4.93 0.05
CA ASP A 853 -36.24 5.96 -0.26
C ASP A 853 -36.37 6.25 -1.77
N ASP A 854 -35.34 5.86 -2.56
CA ASP A 854 -35.33 5.92 -4.01
C ASP A 854 -36.09 4.77 -4.68
N GLY A 855 -36.73 3.88 -3.90
CA GLY A 855 -37.43 2.69 -4.38
C GLY A 855 -36.50 1.57 -4.85
N ASN A 856 -35.18 1.76 -4.78
CA ASN A 856 -34.21 0.74 -5.17
C ASN A 856 -33.87 -0.17 -4.00
N ALA A 857 -33.46 -1.40 -4.30
CA ALA A 857 -33.01 -2.37 -3.32
C ALA A 857 -31.48 -2.40 -3.22
N ARG A 858 -30.99 -2.50 -1.98
CA ARG A 858 -29.59 -2.69 -1.64
C ARG A 858 -29.42 -3.96 -0.82
N LEU A 859 -28.46 -4.79 -1.21
CA LEU A 859 -28.16 -6.02 -0.47
C LEU A 859 -27.42 -5.69 0.82
N VAL A 860 -27.90 -6.22 1.93
CA VAL A 860 -27.25 -6.09 3.24
C VAL A 860 -25.96 -6.91 3.21
N ASP A 861 -24.88 -6.33 3.72
CA ASP A 861 -23.55 -6.95 3.69
C ASP A 861 -23.15 -7.51 5.06
N GLY A 862 -22.02 -7.09 5.63
CA GLY A 862 -21.41 -7.74 6.79
C GLY A 862 -22.31 -7.85 8.03
N MET A 863 -22.28 -9.01 8.67
CA MET A 863 -22.86 -9.24 10.00
C MET A 863 -21.90 -8.71 11.08
N ALA A 864 -22.43 -7.93 12.03
CA ALA A 864 -21.67 -7.39 13.14
C ALA A 864 -21.51 -8.45 14.26
N PHE A 865 -22.62 -9.05 14.69
CA PHE A 865 -22.65 -10.09 15.73
C PHE A 865 -23.97 -10.88 15.65
N LEU A 866 -24.00 -12.01 16.35
CA LEU A 866 -25.19 -12.83 16.56
C LEU A 866 -25.70 -12.64 17.99
N ARG A 867 -27.01 -12.43 18.15
CA ARG A 867 -27.70 -12.50 19.45
C ARG A 867 -28.50 -13.79 19.56
N LEU A 868 -28.34 -14.48 20.68
CA LEU A 868 -29.09 -15.67 21.04
C LEU A 868 -29.98 -15.36 22.24
N TRP A 869 -31.28 -15.53 22.06
CA TRP A 869 -32.31 -15.17 23.05
C TRP A 869 -33.01 -16.43 23.55
N LEU A 870 -33.25 -16.53 24.86
CA LEU A 870 -34.01 -17.63 25.45
C LEU A 870 -35.41 -17.14 25.85
N ASP A 871 -36.45 -17.80 25.32
CA ASP A 871 -37.79 -17.77 25.92
C ASP A 871 -37.96 -19.06 26.75
N PRO A 872 -37.92 -19.01 28.08
CA PRO A 872 -38.04 -20.20 28.92
C PRO A 872 -39.48 -20.77 28.93
N THR A 873 -40.48 -19.97 28.57
CA THR A 873 -41.91 -20.34 28.64
C THR A 873 -42.42 -20.98 27.35
N ALA A 874 -41.73 -20.74 26.23
CA ALA A 874 -42.08 -21.29 24.93
C ALA A 874 -42.01 -22.83 24.89
N LYS A 875 -42.64 -23.42 23.86
CA LYS A 875 -42.72 -24.87 23.62
C LYS A 875 -43.24 -25.65 24.85
N LYS A 876 -44.37 -25.22 25.44
CA LYS A 876 -44.98 -25.84 26.64
C LYS A 876 -43.98 -25.91 27.83
N GLY A 877 -43.22 -24.84 28.06
CA GLY A 877 -42.25 -24.76 29.15
C GLY A 877 -40.93 -25.51 28.95
N LYS A 878 -40.69 -26.14 27.78
CA LYS A 878 -39.38 -26.72 27.42
C LYS A 878 -38.33 -25.66 27.07
N GLY A 879 -38.76 -24.42 26.82
CA GLY A 879 -37.92 -23.31 26.40
C GLY A 879 -37.60 -23.32 24.90
N LYS A 880 -37.37 -22.13 24.34
CA LYS A 880 -36.99 -21.95 22.94
C LYS A 880 -35.91 -20.89 22.81
N TRP A 881 -34.85 -21.24 22.09
CA TRP A 881 -33.80 -20.31 21.68
C TRP A 881 -34.09 -19.69 20.32
N TYR A 882 -33.84 -18.39 20.20
CA TYR A 882 -33.96 -17.62 18.97
C TYR A 882 -32.60 -17.06 18.56
N ALA A 883 -32.28 -17.18 17.27
CA ALA A 883 -31.11 -16.55 16.68
C ALA A 883 -31.48 -15.30 15.91
N GLU A 884 -30.74 -14.24 16.19
CA GLU A 884 -30.89 -12.94 15.56
C GLU A 884 -29.52 -12.47 15.04
N PRO A 885 -29.27 -12.60 13.72
CA PRO A 885 -28.10 -12.00 13.11
C PRO A 885 -28.28 -10.48 13.01
N VAL A 886 -27.36 -9.72 13.61
CA VAL A 886 -27.34 -8.25 13.57
C VAL A 886 -26.30 -7.80 12.55
N TYR A 887 -26.71 -6.99 11.58
CA TYR A 887 -25.86 -6.50 10.50
C TYR A 887 -25.35 -5.09 10.76
N TYR A 888 -24.27 -4.68 10.09
CA TYR A 888 -23.78 -3.30 10.19
C TYR A 888 -24.83 -2.26 9.77
N ALA A 889 -25.74 -2.64 8.86
CA ALA A 889 -26.89 -1.82 8.46
C ALA A 889 -27.91 -1.57 9.60
N ASP A 890 -27.94 -2.42 10.62
CA ASP A 890 -28.89 -2.35 11.73
C ASP A 890 -28.40 -1.47 12.89
N ILE A 891 -27.08 -1.32 13.02
CA ILE A 891 -26.42 -0.63 14.12
C ILE A 891 -26.94 0.81 14.33
N PRO A 892 -27.18 1.63 13.28
CA PRO A 892 -27.76 2.96 13.46
C PRO A 892 -29.14 2.93 14.13
N ALA A 893 -30.02 2.01 13.73
CA ALA A 893 -31.36 1.88 14.32
C ALA A 893 -31.28 1.37 15.77
N ILE A 894 -30.34 0.45 16.07
CA ILE A 894 -30.10 -0.04 17.42
C ILE A 894 -29.63 1.11 18.33
N LYS A 895 -28.68 1.92 17.86
CA LYS A 895 -28.18 3.08 18.60
C LYS A 895 -29.27 4.12 18.87
N ASN A 896 -30.18 4.30 17.94
CA ASN A 896 -31.29 5.25 18.05
C ASN A 896 -32.50 4.69 18.81
N GLY A 897 -32.45 3.44 19.30
CA GLY A 897 -33.55 2.82 20.05
C GLY A 897 -34.77 2.44 19.21
N THR A 898 -34.70 2.54 17.88
CA THR A 898 -35.83 2.26 16.96
C THR A 898 -35.84 0.83 16.43
N TYR A 899 -34.82 0.03 16.75
CA TYR A 899 -34.67 -1.31 16.22
C TYR A 899 -35.48 -2.35 17.00
N ILE A 900 -36.28 -3.14 16.27
CA ILE A 900 -37.03 -4.28 16.83
C ILE A 900 -36.28 -5.58 16.49
N PRO A 901 -35.82 -6.36 17.50
CA PRO A 901 -35.18 -7.65 17.27
C PRO A 901 -36.09 -8.65 16.56
N LYS A 902 -35.56 -9.33 15.53
CA LYS A 902 -36.32 -10.29 14.71
C LYS A 902 -35.76 -11.71 14.80
N ALA A 903 -36.65 -12.69 14.92
CA ALA A 903 -36.32 -14.11 14.92
C ALA A 903 -36.00 -14.59 13.50
N GLY A 904 -34.80 -15.13 13.29
CA GLY A 904 -34.44 -15.77 12.02
C GLY A 904 -35.41 -16.90 11.66
N LYS A 905 -35.89 -16.92 10.41
CA LYS A 905 -36.76 -17.97 9.86
C LYS A 905 -36.13 -18.61 8.62
N ARG A 906 -35.99 -19.94 8.65
CA ARG A 906 -35.30 -20.71 7.61
C ARG A 906 -35.96 -20.52 6.25
N GLY A 907 -35.17 -20.17 5.24
CA GLY A 907 -35.63 -20.08 3.84
C GLY A 907 -36.59 -18.93 3.54
N VAL A 908 -36.72 -17.95 4.44
CA VAL A 908 -37.64 -16.82 4.32
C VAL A 908 -36.86 -15.51 4.35
N ALA A 909 -37.25 -14.54 3.52
CA ALA A 909 -36.62 -13.23 3.47
C ALA A 909 -36.70 -12.50 4.82
N ARG A 910 -35.65 -11.73 5.13
CA ARG A 910 -35.50 -11.01 6.40
C ARG A 910 -36.60 -9.98 6.66
N ILE A 911 -37.15 -9.40 5.60
CA ILE A 911 -38.19 -8.36 5.71
C ILE A 911 -39.46 -8.88 6.40
N VAL A 912 -39.78 -10.18 6.26
CA VAL A 912 -40.96 -10.83 6.85
C VAL A 912 -40.63 -11.67 8.10
N TRP A 913 -39.46 -11.50 8.70
CA TRP A 913 -39.15 -12.14 9.98
C TRP A 913 -39.94 -11.48 11.12
N GLU A 914 -40.49 -12.32 11.98
CA GLU A 914 -41.29 -11.90 13.14
C GLU A 914 -40.41 -11.35 14.28
N PRO A 915 -40.92 -10.42 15.10
CA PRO A 915 -40.22 -9.97 16.30
C PRO A 915 -39.89 -11.13 17.26
N ILE A 916 -38.77 -11.01 17.98
CA ILE A 916 -38.45 -11.87 19.12
C ILE A 916 -39.56 -11.70 20.18
N SER A 917 -39.97 -12.80 20.83
CA SER A 917 -41.05 -12.76 21.83
C SER A 917 -40.73 -11.75 22.95
N GLN A 918 -41.78 -11.14 23.52
CA GLN A 918 -41.59 -10.17 24.60
C GLN A 918 -40.87 -10.79 25.81
N VAL A 919 -41.21 -12.04 26.14
CA VAL A 919 -40.56 -12.80 27.22
C VAL A 919 -39.06 -12.95 26.96
N ALA A 920 -38.67 -13.37 25.75
CA ALA A 920 -37.25 -13.47 25.39
C ALA A 920 -36.54 -12.11 25.41
N ARG A 921 -37.20 -11.04 24.95
CA ARG A 921 -36.62 -9.68 24.97
C ARG A 921 -36.37 -9.14 26.38
N ASN A 922 -37.05 -9.66 27.40
CA ASN A 922 -36.80 -9.32 28.80
C ASN A 922 -35.58 -10.06 29.39
N THR A 923 -35.02 -11.04 28.66
CA THR A 923 -33.78 -11.73 29.05
C THR A 923 -32.56 -11.09 28.39
N LYS A 924 -31.39 -11.17 29.04
CA LYS A 924 -30.13 -10.71 28.45
C LYS A 924 -29.66 -11.73 27.40
N PRO A 925 -29.50 -11.35 26.12
CA PRO A 925 -29.06 -12.28 25.09
C PRO A 925 -27.59 -12.63 25.24
N LEU A 926 -27.21 -13.84 24.82
CA LEU A 926 -25.82 -14.20 24.59
C LEU A 926 -25.38 -13.56 23.26
N VAL A 927 -24.34 -12.73 23.32
CA VAL A 927 -23.79 -12.02 22.15
C VAL A 927 -22.49 -12.69 21.71
N LEU A 928 -22.47 -13.15 20.45
CA LEU A 928 -21.34 -13.82 19.82
C LEU A 928 -20.82 -13.01 18.62
N PHE A 929 -19.55 -12.67 18.68
CA PHE A 929 -18.79 -12.10 17.57
C PHE A 929 -17.98 -13.19 16.90
N ARG A 930 -17.72 -13.06 15.59
CA ARG A 930 -16.90 -14.02 14.85
C ARG A 930 -15.54 -14.18 15.55
N GLY A 931 -15.24 -15.42 15.95
CA GLY A 931 -14.04 -15.79 16.69
C GLY A 931 -14.27 -16.03 18.18
N ASP A 932 -15.39 -15.58 18.77
CA ASP A 932 -15.72 -15.87 20.18
C ASP A 932 -15.79 -17.40 20.41
N VAL A 933 -15.36 -17.83 21.59
CA VAL A 933 -15.41 -19.24 22.00
C VAL A 933 -16.68 -19.49 22.80
N ILE A 934 -17.38 -20.58 22.47
CA ILE A 934 -18.63 -21.00 23.11
C ILE A 934 -18.48 -22.44 23.63
N SER A 935 -18.96 -22.67 24.86
CA SER A 935 -18.97 -23.98 25.50
C SER A 935 -20.39 -24.37 25.91
N MET A 936 -20.78 -25.62 25.63
CA MET A 936 -22.08 -26.19 26.00
C MET A 936 -22.06 -27.72 25.90
N GLY A 937 -22.38 -28.41 27.00
CA GLY A 937 -22.58 -29.87 27.01
C GLY A 937 -21.36 -30.68 26.56
N GLY A 938 -20.19 -30.42 27.17
CA GLY A 938 -18.90 -31.01 26.77
C GLY A 938 -18.23 -30.29 25.59
N HIS A 939 -19.03 -29.77 24.67
CA HIS A 939 -18.48 -29.11 23.48
C HIS A 939 -17.92 -27.72 23.78
N THR A 940 -16.66 -27.46 23.42
CA THR A 940 -16.01 -26.14 23.49
C THR A 940 -15.41 -25.80 22.12
N VAL A 941 -16.01 -24.82 21.44
CA VAL A 941 -15.76 -24.55 20.01
C VAL A 941 -15.68 -23.05 19.72
N ARG A 942 -15.09 -22.69 18.57
CA ARG A 942 -15.00 -21.30 18.11
C ARG A 942 -16.17 -20.95 17.18
N TYR A 943 -16.95 -19.94 17.52
CA TYR A 943 -18.00 -19.42 16.63
C TYR A 943 -17.38 -18.71 15.42
N TRP A 944 -17.82 -19.04 14.20
CA TRP A 944 -17.25 -18.48 12.97
C TRP A 944 -18.23 -17.66 12.15
N SER A 945 -19.43 -18.20 11.90
CA SER A 945 -20.48 -17.48 11.17
C SER A 945 -21.86 -18.06 11.45
N PHE A 946 -22.89 -17.38 10.98
CA PHE A 946 -24.27 -17.84 11.07
C PHE A 946 -24.89 -17.90 9.68
N SER A 947 -25.49 -19.03 9.33
CA SER A 947 -26.18 -19.19 8.05
C SER A 947 -27.66 -18.88 8.22
N ILE A 948 -28.13 -17.77 7.66
CA ILE A 948 -29.56 -17.40 7.71
C ILE A 948 -30.46 -18.36 6.93
N ASN A 949 -29.91 -19.02 5.90
CA ASN A 949 -30.66 -19.95 5.06
C ASN A 949 -30.98 -21.26 5.78
N THR A 950 -30.10 -21.70 6.69
CA THR A 950 -30.22 -22.96 7.44
C THR A 950 -30.47 -22.75 8.94
N LEU A 951 -30.32 -21.52 9.43
CA LEU A 951 -30.32 -21.15 10.85
C LEU A 951 -29.31 -21.94 11.70
N THR A 952 -28.12 -22.19 11.13
CA THR A 952 -27.05 -22.95 11.80
C THR A 952 -25.89 -22.03 12.18
N LEU A 953 -25.36 -22.25 13.38
CA LEU A 953 -24.04 -21.73 13.75
C LEU A 953 -23.01 -22.57 13.01
N ARG A 954 -22.06 -21.90 12.36
CA ARG A 954 -20.84 -22.55 11.89
C ARG A 954 -19.77 -22.35 12.94
N THR A 955 -19.28 -23.46 13.45
CA THR A 955 -18.27 -23.54 14.50
C THR A 955 -16.98 -24.15 13.96
N ARG A 956 -15.87 -23.86 14.61
CA ARG A 956 -14.56 -24.41 14.28
C ARG A 956 -13.94 -25.05 15.51
N ASP A 957 -13.17 -26.11 15.26
CA ASP A 957 -12.33 -26.73 16.27
C ASP A 957 -11.25 -25.75 16.75
N LEU A 958 -10.89 -25.85 18.02
CA LEU A 958 -9.96 -24.92 18.67
C LEU A 958 -8.50 -25.16 18.29
N ILE A 959 -8.12 -26.40 17.96
CA ILE A 959 -6.74 -26.79 17.65
C ILE A 959 -6.48 -26.70 16.15
N THR A 960 -7.30 -27.40 15.35
CA THR A 960 -7.12 -27.54 13.90
C THR A 960 -7.70 -26.37 13.11
N GLY A 961 -8.62 -25.60 13.69
CA GLY A 961 -9.35 -24.54 12.99
C GLY A 961 -10.30 -25.02 11.89
N ALA A 962 -10.49 -26.34 11.74
CA ALA A 962 -11.41 -26.97 10.80
C ALA A 962 -12.88 -26.76 11.21
N GLU A 963 -13.82 -26.93 10.27
CA GLU A 963 -15.26 -26.82 10.58
C GLU A 963 -15.68 -27.97 11.51
N TYR A 964 -16.21 -27.63 12.69
CA TYR A 964 -16.69 -28.58 13.68
C TYR A 964 -18.20 -28.72 13.58
N LYS A 965 -18.70 -29.92 13.24
CA LYS A 965 -20.13 -30.20 13.02
C LYS A 965 -20.84 -30.82 14.22
N GLY A 966 -20.10 -31.23 15.26
CA GLY A 966 -20.65 -31.87 16.45
C GLY A 966 -21.42 -30.92 17.38
N PHE A 967 -21.28 -29.60 17.21
CA PHE A 967 -21.92 -28.63 18.09
C PHE A 967 -23.46 -28.64 17.90
N PRO A 968 -24.26 -28.79 18.97
CA PRO A 968 -25.71 -28.93 18.85
C PRO A 968 -26.37 -27.76 18.11
N THR A 969 -27.30 -28.06 17.20
CA THR A 969 -28.06 -27.05 16.47
C THR A 969 -29.07 -26.34 17.38
N ILE A 970 -29.33 -25.04 17.16
CA ILE A 970 -30.24 -24.24 18.02
C ILE A 970 -31.62 -24.89 18.20
N ASN A 971 -32.11 -25.63 17.20
CA ASN A 971 -33.41 -26.30 17.27
C ASN A 971 -33.46 -27.41 18.32
N GLN A 972 -32.31 -28.00 18.66
CA GLN A 972 -32.13 -29.02 19.70
C GLN A 972 -32.01 -28.39 21.10
N TRP A 973 -31.84 -27.06 21.21
CA TRP A 973 -31.65 -26.40 22.49
C TRP A 973 -32.97 -26.26 23.24
N SER A 974 -32.91 -26.42 24.56
CA SER A 974 -34.00 -26.23 25.52
C SER A 974 -33.64 -25.14 26.54
N ARG A 975 -34.50 -24.89 27.52
CA ARG A 975 -34.18 -24.03 28.67
C ARG A 975 -32.96 -24.51 29.47
N ASP A 976 -32.63 -25.80 29.39
CA ASP A 976 -31.51 -26.43 30.10
C ASP A 976 -30.22 -26.44 29.25
N SER A 977 -30.27 -25.91 28.03
CA SER A 977 -29.08 -25.64 27.24
C SER A 977 -28.44 -24.35 27.75
N TYR A 978 -27.26 -24.46 28.37
CA TYR A 978 -26.53 -23.33 28.95
C TYR A 978 -25.28 -22.99 28.13
N PRO A 979 -25.41 -22.34 26.95
CA PRO A 979 -24.26 -21.89 26.20
C PRO A 979 -23.52 -20.78 26.96
N LYS A 980 -22.22 -20.99 27.20
CA LYS A 980 -21.35 -20.01 27.87
C LYS A 980 -20.30 -19.51 26.90
N LYS A 981 -20.10 -18.19 26.87
CA LYS A 981 -18.96 -17.60 26.15
C LYS A 981 -17.71 -17.66 27.03
N ILE A 982 -16.61 -18.17 26.48
CA ILE A 982 -15.30 -18.17 27.12
C ILE A 982 -14.53 -16.92 26.67
N GLN A 983 -13.90 -16.22 27.61
CA GLN A 983 -13.04 -15.08 27.34
C GLN A 983 -11.58 -15.54 27.22
N GLU A 984 -11.02 -15.45 26.02
CA GLU A 984 -9.63 -15.81 25.77
C GLU A 984 -8.67 -14.70 26.23
N ASP A 985 -7.63 -15.09 27.00
CA ASP A 985 -6.42 -14.30 27.18
C ASP A 985 -5.39 -14.61 26.08
N CYS A 986 -4.30 -13.82 25.99
CA CYS A 986 -3.30 -13.99 24.92
C CYS A 986 -2.30 -15.13 25.16
N LEU A 987 -2.22 -15.67 26.37
CA LEU A 987 -1.38 -16.83 26.71
C LEU A 987 -2.16 -18.15 26.66
N GLY A 988 -3.50 -18.10 26.63
CA GLY A 988 -4.37 -19.26 26.55
C GLY A 988 -4.62 -19.93 27.89
N HIS A 989 -4.33 -19.26 29.01
CA HIS A 989 -4.51 -19.81 30.35
C HIS A 989 -5.98 -20.12 30.67
N CYS A 990 -6.93 -19.44 30.02
CA CYS A 990 -8.35 -19.75 30.09
C CYS A 990 -8.73 -21.20 29.71
N TYR A 991 -7.84 -21.93 29.03
CA TYR A 991 -8.04 -23.33 28.64
C TYR A 991 -7.47 -24.34 29.63
N LYS A 992 -6.72 -23.91 30.65
CA LYS A 992 -6.18 -24.82 31.67
C LYS A 992 -7.34 -25.55 32.38
N GLY A 993 -7.32 -26.89 32.33
CA GLY A 993 -8.36 -27.74 32.92
C GLY A 993 -9.62 -27.93 32.08
N LEU A 994 -9.65 -27.42 30.85
CA LEU A 994 -10.70 -27.73 29.88
C LEU A 994 -10.21 -28.83 28.93
N VAL A 995 -11.04 -29.85 28.69
CA VAL A 995 -10.82 -30.82 27.61
C VAL A 995 -11.36 -30.19 26.32
N PRO A 996 -10.52 -29.91 25.30
CA PRO A 996 -10.99 -29.47 24.00
C PRO A 996 -11.83 -30.58 23.36
N SER A 997 -12.87 -30.22 22.61
CA SER A 997 -13.71 -31.21 21.92
C SER A 997 -12.99 -32.05 20.88
N SER A 998 -11.75 -31.71 20.53
CA SER A 998 -10.85 -32.49 19.68
C SER A 998 -10.12 -33.62 20.41
N LEU A 999 -10.18 -33.66 21.74
CA LEU A 999 -9.54 -34.68 22.59
C LEU A 999 -10.57 -35.59 23.29
N GLU A 1000 -11.87 -35.47 22.95
CA GLU A 1000 -12.97 -36.26 23.53
C GLU A 1000 -13.30 -37.55 22.74
N ASP A 1001 -12.58 -37.84 21.66
CA ASP A 1001 -12.73 -39.06 20.85
C ASP A 1001 -11.68 -40.14 21.19
#